data_AF-A0A0S7YP87-F1
#
_entry.id   AF-A0A0S7YP87-F1
#
_cell.length_a   1.000
_cell.length_b   1.000
_cell.length_c   1.000
_cell.angle_alpha   90.00
_cell.angle_beta   90.00
_cell.angle_gamma   90.00
#
_symmetry.space_group_name_H-M   'P 1'
#
loop_
_entity.id
_entity.type
_entity.pdbx_description
1 polymer ?
#
loop_
_entity_poly.entity_id
_entity_poly.type
_entity_poly.pdbx_seq_one_letter_code
_entity_poly.pdbx_strand_id
1 'polypeptide(L)'
;MAFAALAGLAAAWAAGAAEGAEAARPPFYVLRDIGTVYVLRDTNGDGDALDVGENLVWATGLSTATGMATDGRCLYTGDLERSVVHRVQDLNGDGDALDAGESSVWADDFGSSWPEGVAAGPGGTVYVTGVDGSTWRLCDANGDGDALDAGEKTLYAAGIWQPWAILVERDGSLLVGGAERIRRLVDLNGDGDALDAGENVPYTPEPGTPGVQWVVQTNGLLADGSGGVLASVMSENTVYRVRDLNGDGDAMDLIEVLSYADPVYGNLDGPIGMAPFGGGGFLLAEYGREQVSLVRDANGDGDALDLGEVVRYADVPGAAFVANMPDPGTLGNNNVTLIEGDDNWNITHDAPFTSYGDGAELGVERLRAAFGEGPTSVMTGAGGYNNEHGDITLAAPVDYSGTGEAALAMTAAGHITIARPVLCSEPGADRLDLVLEADAAGRGAGLVSVEAPVMLGDGAFTATGSDFFSGFGGPIEAGTVNLTCPGGVHVGDLLSAAHHEISAMATYVFADGEIRTGGGAVGGDLTVEPGGRITVSGGGLEVASSVPWALQGELELQDASLHGSPVMVSGTVRGRGAGSISTGLVCIGGPVLDCADAADLLVLDGWLTISDLTTLTKTGDGILTIRGPQDHGTEAWLVVLGGTVNLDTDAGDVAAGLSIEVTGATVNFGCDQHLDTLALDGGALVCFAGANVVIVKHLVMDGIDLGAATLTPEPATLALLALGGLGVLLRRRRPSGPARCPRPSSSRPLPCNRCLLLRRTSPPWRKG
;
A
#
# COMPACT_ATOMS: atom_id res chain seq x y z
N MET A 1 15.91 22.25 -20.09
CA MET A 1 16.99 21.81 -19.18
C MET A 1 16.37 21.18 -17.92
N ALA A 2 15.53 20.15 -18.08
CA ALA A 2 14.73 19.58 -16.99
C ALA A 2 14.94 18.06 -16.80
N PHE A 3 15.78 17.41 -17.63
CA PHE A 3 16.03 15.97 -17.58
C PHE A 3 17.25 15.55 -16.75
N ALA A 4 18.03 16.50 -16.22
CA ALA A 4 19.25 16.21 -15.45
C ALA A 4 19.05 16.24 -13.92
N ALA A 5 17.89 16.68 -13.42
CA ALA A 5 17.63 16.79 -11.99
C ALA A 5 17.09 15.48 -11.36
N LEU A 6 16.43 14.60 -12.13
CA LEU A 6 15.93 13.32 -11.61
C LEU A 6 17.04 12.28 -11.38
N ALA A 7 18.12 12.29 -12.17
CA ALA A 7 19.24 11.36 -11.98
C ALA A 7 20.11 11.73 -10.76
N GLY A 8 20.05 12.97 -10.28
CA GLY A 8 20.80 13.45 -9.13
C GLY A 8 20.23 13.03 -7.78
N LEU A 9 18.92 12.80 -7.67
CA LEU A 9 18.30 12.31 -6.43
C LEU A 9 18.46 10.79 -6.25
N ALA A 10 18.45 10.02 -7.33
CA ALA A 10 18.69 8.57 -7.27
C ALA A 10 20.13 8.23 -6.83
N ALA A 11 21.13 9.07 -7.17
CA ALA A 11 22.52 8.87 -6.78
C ALA A 11 22.82 9.30 -5.33
N ALA A 12 22.04 10.22 -4.76
CA ALA A 12 22.18 10.62 -3.35
C ALA A 12 21.66 9.54 -2.39
N TRP A 13 20.75 8.68 -2.84
CA TRP A 13 20.28 7.50 -2.10
C TRP A 13 21.28 6.33 -2.12
N ALA A 14 22.16 6.26 -3.13
CA ALA A 14 23.16 5.19 -3.24
C ALA A 14 24.49 5.50 -2.53
N ALA A 15 24.78 6.76 -2.20
CA ALA A 15 26.07 7.17 -1.61
C ALA A 15 26.05 7.37 -0.08
N GLY A 16 24.88 7.26 0.56
CA GLY A 16 24.74 7.22 2.03
C GLY A 16 24.86 5.82 2.64
N ALA A 17 24.95 4.77 1.80
CA ALA A 17 24.98 3.36 2.21
C ALA A 17 26.41 2.80 2.37
N ALA A 18 27.37 3.63 2.78
CA ALA A 18 28.76 3.21 3.02
C ALA A 18 29.30 3.82 4.31
N GLU A 19 28.74 3.34 5.41
CA GLU A 19 29.36 2.97 6.70
C GLU A 19 28.18 2.75 7.66
N GLY A 20 27.36 1.74 7.31
CA GLY A 20 26.37 1.24 8.24
C GLY A 20 27.12 0.58 9.39
N ALA A 21 26.84 1.01 10.61
CA ALA A 21 26.93 0.08 11.73
C ALA A 21 26.10 -1.13 11.31
N GLU A 22 26.77 -2.25 11.06
CA GLU A 22 26.11 -3.53 10.83
C GLU A 22 25.13 -3.71 11.99
N ALA A 23 23.84 -3.87 11.68
CA ALA A 23 22.81 -3.98 12.70
C ALA A 23 23.24 -5.04 13.72
N ALA A 24 23.13 -4.72 15.01
CA ALA A 24 23.51 -5.61 16.10
C ALA A 24 22.93 -7.00 15.83
N ARG A 25 23.82 -7.98 15.57
CA ARG A 25 23.41 -9.36 15.28
C ARG A 25 22.68 -9.92 16.51
N PRO A 26 21.62 -10.73 16.34
CA PRO A 26 20.88 -11.26 17.47
C PRO A 26 21.83 -12.09 18.36
N PRO A 27 21.67 -12.01 19.68
CA PRO A 27 22.49 -12.79 20.60
C PRO A 27 22.33 -14.31 20.38
N PHE A 28 23.42 -15.07 20.53
CA PHE A 28 23.34 -16.53 20.56
C PHE A 28 23.40 -17.04 22.00
N TYR A 29 22.59 -18.04 22.31
CA TYR A 29 22.47 -18.61 23.64
C TYR A 29 23.17 -19.95 23.63
N VAL A 30 24.10 -20.15 24.56
CA VAL A 30 24.90 -21.38 24.63
C VAL A 30 24.71 -22.02 25.99
N LEU A 31 24.22 -23.26 25.98
CA LEU A 31 24.02 -24.04 27.18
C LEU A 31 25.30 -24.77 27.56
N ARG A 32 25.64 -24.72 28.84
CA ARG A 32 26.80 -25.38 29.45
C ARG A 32 26.40 -26.58 30.32
N ASP A 33 27.29 -27.58 30.38
CA ASP A 33 27.25 -28.81 31.21
C ASP A 33 26.91 -28.66 32.72
N ILE A 34 26.78 -27.43 33.24
CA ILE A 34 26.43 -27.14 34.65
C ILE A 34 25.20 -26.24 34.80
N GLY A 35 24.36 -26.14 33.76
CA GLY A 35 23.08 -25.44 33.88
C GLY A 35 23.18 -23.92 33.86
N THR A 36 24.14 -23.41 33.08
CA THR A 36 24.30 -21.98 32.83
C THR A 36 24.11 -21.74 31.34
N VAL A 37 23.33 -20.72 31.00
CA VAL A 37 23.19 -20.24 29.62
C VAL A 37 24.01 -18.97 29.48
N TYR A 38 24.86 -18.92 28.46
CA TYR A 38 25.61 -17.73 28.09
C TYR A 38 24.96 -17.06 26.90
N VAL A 39 25.02 -15.73 26.86
CA VAL A 39 24.67 -14.92 25.70
C VAL A 39 25.94 -14.47 24.98
N LEU A 40 26.03 -14.73 23.68
CA LEU A 40 27.12 -14.36 22.79
C LEU A 40 26.70 -13.18 21.91
N ARG A 41 27.46 -12.09 21.94
CA ARG A 41 27.20 -10.87 21.16
C ARG A 41 28.49 -10.41 20.47
N ASP A 42 28.45 -10.27 19.16
CA ASP A 42 29.49 -9.60 18.36
C ASP A 42 29.26 -8.08 18.52
N THR A 43 29.91 -7.48 19.51
CA THR A 43 29.66 -6.07 19.91
C THR A 43 30.54 -5.09 19.15
N ASN A 44 31.66 -5.56 18.62
CA ASN A 44 32.65 -4.76 17.92
C ASN A 44 32.53 -4.88 16.38
N GLY A 45 31.72 -5.83 15.87
CA GLY A 45 31.46 -6.07 14.46
C GLY A 45 32.59 -6.79 13.73
N ASP A 46 33.46 -7.52 14.42
CA ASP A 46 34.59 -8.23 13.81
C ASP A 46 34.24 -9.65 13.32
N GLY A 47 33.02 -10.10 13.61
CA GLY A 47 32.49 -11.37 13.12
C GLY A 47 32.69 -12.55 14.06
N ASP A 48 33.16 -12.32 15.29
CA ASP A 48 33.21 -13.32 16.34
C ASP A 48 32.66 -12.78 17.69
N ALA A 49 32.69 -13.63 18.72
CA ALA A 49 32.31 -13.28 20.09
C ALA A 49 33.45 -13.66 21.07
N LEU A 50 34.70 -13.39 20.67
CA LEU A 50 35.89 -13.72 21.44
C LEU A 50 36.37 -12.57 22.33
N ASP A 51 35.82 -11.36 22.19
CA ASP A 51 36.29 -10.22 22.95
C ASP A 51 35.71 -10.15 24.37
N VAL A 52 36.39 -9.33 25.19
CA VAL A 52 35.99 -9.07 26.57
C VAL A 52 34.63 -8.38 26.59
N GLY A 53 33.63 -9.07 27.14
CA GLY A 53 32.26 -8.56 27.29
C GLY A 53 31.27 -9.11 26.27
N GLU A 54 31.73 -9.93 25.32
CA GLU A 54 30.92 -10.54 24.26
C GLU A 54 30.31 -11.87 24.67
N ASN A 55 30.85 -12.50 25.72
CA ASN A 55 30.35 -13.73 26.31
C ASN A 55 29.92 -13.46 27.76
N LEU A 56 28.61 -13.33 27.98
CA LEU A 56 28.03 -12.98 29.29
C LEU A 56 27.12 -14.10 29.80
N VAL A 57 27.02 -14.25 31.12
CA VAL A 57 26.04 -15.17 31.72
C VAL A 57 24.66 -14.56 31.56
N TRP A 58 23.72 -15.32 30.99
CA TRP A 58 22.33 -14.92 30.81
C TRP A 58 21.38 -15.60 31.79
N ALA A 59 21.51 -16.92 32.00
CA ALA A 59 20.69 -17.65 32.96
C ALA A 59 21.50 -18.67 33.77
N THR A 60 21.05 -18.98 34.99
CA THR A 60 21.69 -19.97 35.87
C THR A 60 20.65 -20.84 36.58
N GLY A 61 21.09 -21.92 37.22
CA GLY A 61 20.23 -22.77 38.07
C GLY A 61 19.63 -24.00 37.39
N LEU A 62 20.02 -24.28 36.13
CA LEU A 62 19.47 -25.36 35.31
C LEU A 62 20.27 -26.67 35.47
N SER A 63 20.39 -27.20 36.69
CA SER A 63 21.50 -28.08 37.12
C SER A 63 21.89 -29.28 36.24
N THR A 64 21.01 -29.78 35.36
CA THR A 64 21.33 -30.75 34.30
C THR A 64 20.58 -30.49 33.00
N ALA A 65 20.79 -29.30 32.44
CA ALA A 65 20.11 -28.86 31.24
C ALA A 65 20.42 -29.71 30.00
N THR A 66 19.41 -30.06 29.22
CA THR A 66 19.48 -30.86 28.00
C THR A 66 18.58 -30.30 26.91
N GLY A 67 19.08 -30.29 25.67
CA GLY A 67 18.36 -29.71 24.55
C GLY A 67 18.15 -28.22 24.73
N MET A 68 17.98 -27.50 23.63
CA MET A 68 17.66 -26.09 23.73
C MET A 68 16.89 -25.67 22.50
N ALA A 69 15.76 -25.04 22.73
CA ALA A 69 14.94 -24.46 21.69
C ALA A 69 14.42 -23.11 22.14
N THR A 70 13.94 -22.34 21.18
CA THR A 70 13.30 -21.08 21.45
C THR A 70 12.16 -20.88 20.47
N ASP A 71 11.07 -20.32 20.96
CA ASP A 71 9.97 -19.79 20.15
C ASP A 71 10.23 -18.32 19.76
N GLY A 72 11.45 -17.83 20.03
CA GLY A 72 11.91 -16.45 19.92
C GLY A 72 11.59 -15.58 21.14
N ARG A 73 10.59 -15.94 21.97
CA ARG A 73 10.22 -15.17 23.17
C ARG A 73 10.85 -15.73 24.43
N CYS A 74 10.96 -17.04 24.50
CA CYS A 74 11.45 -17.79 25.63
C CYS A 74 12.46 -18.83 25.16
N LEU A 75 13.36 -19.20 26.06
CA LEU A 75 14.26 -20.32 25.90
C LEU A 75 13.70 -21.51 26.67
N TYR A 76 13.56 -22.64 25.99
CA TYR A 76 13.11 -23.90 26.56
C TYR A 76 14.27 -24.87 26.64
N THR A 77 14.45 -25.48 27.80
CA THR A 77 15.50 -26.48 28.04
C THR A 77 14.96 -27.59 28.91
N GLY A 78 15.27 -28.84 28.57
CA GLY A 78 15.06 -29.98 29.46
C GLY A 78 15.99 -29.91 30.66
N ASP A 79 15.64 -30.59 31.74
CA ASP A 79 16.47 -30.81 32.92
C ASP A 79 16.36 -32.28 33.35
N LEU A 80 17.44 -33.03 33.15
CA LEU A 80 17.48 -34.47 33.40
C LEU A 80 17.12 -34.79 34.85
N GLU A 81 17.90 -34.35 35.84
CA GLU A 81 17.74 -34.71 37.25
C GLU A 81 16.35 -34.43 37.82
N ARG A 82 15.68 -33.38 37.32
CA ARG A 82 14.34 -32.98 37.77
C ARG A 82 13.22 -33.56 36.93
N SER A 83 13.52 -34.05 35.72
CA SER A 83 12.53 -34.50 34.74
C SER A 83 11.49 -33.41 34.47
N VAL A 84 11.99 -32.20 34.15
CA VAL A 84 11.17 -31.02 33.82
C VAL A 84 11.72 -30.30 32.60
N VAL A 85 10.89 -29.47 31.98
CA VAL A 85 11.31 -28.47 31.00
C VAL A 85 11.23 -27.11 31.68
N HIS A 86 12.33 -26.36 31.67
CA HIS A 86 12.33 -24.97 32.12
C HIS A 86 12.00 -24.06 30.95
N ARG A 87 11.25 -23.01 31.24
CA ARG A 87 11.08 -21.83 30.39
C ARG A 87 11.85 -20.69 31.03
N VAL A 88 12.74 -20.09 30.24
CA VAL A 88 13.61 -18.99 30.65
C VAL A 88 13.32 -17.77 29.79
N GLN A 89 13.07 -16.64 30.40
CA GLN A 89 12.72 -15.39 29.74
C GLN A 89 13.17 -14.21 30.60
N ASP A 90 13.88 -13.24 30.01
CA ASP A 90 14.09 -11.92 30.60
C ASP A 90 12.73 -11.19 30.62
N LEU A 91 12.18 -11.00 31.82
CA LEU A 91 10.85 -10.42 32.01
C LEU A 91 10.93 -8.91 32.26
N ASN A 92 12.08 -8.41 32.71
CA ASN A 92 12.25 -7.03 33.13
C ASN A 92 12.96 -6.15 32.07
N GLY A 93 13.53 -6.78 31.03
CA GLY A 93 14.22 -6.17 29.90
C GLY A 93 15.61 -5.63 30.24
N ASP A 94 16.28 -6.14 31.26
CA ASP A 94 17.61 -5.68 31.66
C ASP A 94 18.78 -6.40 30.95
N GLY A 95 18.46 -7.39 30.10
CA GLY A 95 19.39 -8.09 29.23
C GLY A 95 19.95 -9.38 29.83
N ASP A 96 19.46 -9.81 31.00
CA ASP A 96 19.68 -11.15 31.54
C ASP A 96 18.38 -11.81 32.03
N ALA A 97 18.43 -13.10 32.36
CA ALA A 97 17.32 -13.87 32.90
C ALA A 97 17.69 -14.43 34.29
N LEU A 98 18.26 -13.58 35.15
CA LEU A 98 18.76 -13.94 36.48
C LEU A 98 17.81 -13.55 37.62
N ASP A 99 16.72 -12.82 37.34
CA ASP A 99 15.78 -12.37 38.34
C ASP A 99 14.74 -13.42 38.73
N ALA A 100 14.08 -13.13 39.85
CA ALA A 100 13.02 -13.98 40.38
C ALA A 100 11.84 -14.07 39.41
N GLY A 101 11.58 -15.27 38.90
CA GLY A 101 10.48 -15.57 37.97
C GLY A 101 10.90 -15.68 36.51
N GLU A 102 12.14 -15.33 36.18
CA GLU A 102 12.66 -15.38 34.80
C GLU A 102 13.08 -16.77 34.35
N SER A 103 13.31 -17.68 35.30
CA SER A 103 13.41 -19.12 35.05
C SER A 103 12.33 -19.82 35.86
N SER A 104 11.48 -20.59 35.18
CA SER A 104 10.39 -21.34 35.81
C SER A 104 10.22 -22.72 35.17
N VAL A 105 9.62 -23.65 35.93
CA VAL A 105 9.22 -24.95 35.39
C VAL A 105 8.01 -24.73 34.50
N TRP A 106 8.13 -25.11 33.23
CA TRP A 106 7.08 -24.95 32.23
C TRP A 106 6.31 -26.25 32.00
N ALA A 107 6.99 -27.39 32.01
CA ALA A 107 6.35 -28.70 31.97
C ALA A 107 7.08 -29.67 32.90
N ASP A 108 6.36 -30.61 33.50
CA ASP A 108 6.93 -31.61 34.40
C ASP A 108 6.39 -33.03 34.13
N ASP A 109 6.75 -33.98 35.00
CA ASP A 109 6.20 -35.34 35.05
C ASP A 109 6.28 -36.11 33.72
N PHE A 110 7.50 -36.23 33.16
CA PHE A 110 7.79 -37.12 32.02
C PHE A 110 7.89 -38.60 32.43
N GLY A 111 7.31 -38.97 33.58
CA GLY A 111 7.29 -40.34 34.10
C GLY A 111 8.67 -40.88 34.50
N SER A 112 9.03 -42.07 34.01
CA SER A 112 10.39 -42.63 34.14
C SER A 112 11.34 -42.18 33.03
N SER A 113 10.86 -41.28 32.16
CA SER A 113 11.64 -40.66 31.11
C SER A 113 12.17 -39.31 31.58
N TRP A 114 13.20 -38.85 30.91
CA TRP A 114 13.90 -37.60 31.19
C TRP A 114 14.03 -36.86 29.86
N PRO A 115 13.80 -35.55 29.83
CA PRO A 115 13.82 -34.77 28.58
C PRO A 115 15.25 -34.70 28.03
N GLU A 116 15.41 -34.93 26.73
CA GLU A 116 16.71 -34.96 26.05
C GLU A 116 16.80 -33.86 24.98
N GLY A 117 16.06 -34.02 23.88
CA GLY A 117 15.92 -32.99 22.83
C GLY A 117 14.65 -32.18 23.00
N VAL A 118 14.74 -30.87 22.76
CA VAL A 118 13.63 -29.91 22.81
C VAL A 118 13.56 -29.18 21.47
N ALA A 119 12.36 -28.96 20.93
CA ALA A 119 12.13 -28.14 19.75
C ALA A 119 10.85 -27.30 19.92
N ALA A 120 10.89 -26.03 19.52
CA ALA A 120 9.71 -25.17 19.46
C ALA A 120 9.04 -25.29 18.09
N GLY A 121 7.71 -25.35 18.08
CA GLY A 121 6.87 -25.43 16.89
C GLY A 121 5.88 -24.26 16.80
N PRO A 122 5.03 -24.24 15.76
CA PRO A 122 4.06 -23.18 15.54
C PRO A 122 3.09 -22.98 16.72
N GLY A 123 2.63 -21.74 16.91
CA GLY A 123 1.58 -21.41 17.87
C GLY A 123 1.97 -21.65 19.34
N GLY A 124 3.26 -21.61 19.68
CA GLY A 124 3.75 -21.82 21.06
C GLY A 124 3.77 -23.29 21.50
N THR A 125 3.60 -24.24 20.57
CA THR A 125 3.77 -25.67 20.86
C THR A 125 5.26 -25.99 21.06
N VAL A 126 5.60 -26.83 22.02
CA VAL A 126 6.97 -27.34 22.21
C VAL A 126 6.95 -28.86 22.20
N TYR A 127 7.91 -29.45 21.51
CA TYR A 127 8.09 -30.90 21.43
C TYR A 127 9.32 -31.31 22.21
N VAL A 128 9.21 -32.42 22.95
CA VAL A 128 10.25 -32.92 23.84
C VAL A 128 10.44 -34.40 23.65
N THR A 129 11.66 -34.81 23.36
CA THR A 129 12.03 -36.22 23.28
C THR A 129 12.49 -36.72 24.65
N GLY A 130 12.14 -37.96 24.97
CA GLY A 130 12.52 -38.64 26.19
C GLY A 130 13.43 -39.83 25.90
N VAL A 131 14.39 -40.09 26.79
CA VAL A 131 15.36 -41.20 26.60
C VAL A 131 14.73 -42.60 26.55
N ASP A 132 13.48 -42.74 27.01
CA ASP A 132 12.67 -43.96 26.90
C ASP A 132 12.13 -44.21 25.49
N GLY A 133 12.34 -43.24 24.58
CA GLY A 133 11.89 -43.26 23.19
C GLY A 133 10.53 -42.62 22.94
N SER A 134 9.99 -41.93 23.94
CA SER A 134 8.78 -41.13 23.82
C SER A 134 9.10 -39.75 23.23
N THR A 135 8.15 -39.17 22.50
CA THR A 135 8.15 -37.75 22.10
C THR A 135 6.85 -37.14 22.59
N TRP A 136 6.93 -36.05 23.33
CA TRP A 136 5.81 -35.36 23.95
C TRP A 136 5.53 -34.06 23.22
N ARG A 137 4.25 -33.72 23.08
CA ARG A 137 3.77 -32.42 22.61
C ARG A 137 3.24 -31.64 23.81
N LEU A 138 3.72 -30.40 23.95
CA LEU A 138 3.44 -29.50 25.05
C LEU A 138 2.84 -28.21 24.50
N CYS A 139 1.78 -27.70 25.12
CA CYS A 139 1.16 -26.42 24.76
C CYS A 139 0.49 -25.77 25.97
N ASP A 140 0.69 -24.47 26.15
CA ASP A 140 -0.06 -23.64 27.11
C ASP A 140 -1.46 -23.40 26.53
N ALA A 141 -2.42 -24.25 26.88
CA ALA A 141 -3.74 -24.24 26.26
C ALA A 141 -4.68 -23.24 26.96
N ASN A 142 -4.41 -22.94 28.22
CA ASN A 142 -5.25 -22.07 29.04
C ASN A 142 -4.72 -20.61 29.09
N GLY A 143 -3.51 -20.34 28.60
CA GLY A 143 -2.84 -19.05 28.53
C GLY A 143 -2.28 -18.55 29.87
N ASP A 144 -1.99 -19.42 30.83
CA ASP A 144 -1.50 -19.04 32.15
C ASP A 144 0.03 -18.97 32.26
N GLY A 145 0.73 -19.35 31.18
CA GLY A 145 2.17 -19.24 31.03
C GLY A 145 2.95 -20.52 31.31
N ASP A 146 2.29 -21.63 31.62
CA ASP A 146 2.90 -22.95 31.73
C ASP A 146 2.15 -24.05 30.95
N ALA A 147 2.67 -25.27 30.97
CA ALA A 147 2.10 -26.46 30.36
C ALA A 147 1.95 -27.57 31.41
N LEU A 148 1.51 -27.20 32.63
CA LEU A 148 1.37 -28.09 33.77
C LEU A 148 -0.05 -28.62 33.95
N ASP A 149 -1.02 -28.10 33.19
CA ASP A 149 -2.40 -28.53 33.34
C ASP A 149 -2.75 -29.80 32.58
N ALA A 150 -3.88 -30.39 32.98
CA ALA A 150 -4.41 -31.59 32.36
C ALA A 150 -4.77 -31.33 30.89
N GLY A 151 -4.08 -32.02 29.98
CA GLY A 151 -4.29 -31.93 28.53
C GLY A 151 -3.27 -31.06 27.79
N GLU A 152 -2.43 -30.32 28.51
CA GLU A 152 -1.38 -29.48 27.94
C GLU A 152 -0.12 -30.26 27.55
N LYS A 153 0.04 -31.45 28.13
CA LYS A 153 1.06 -32.43 27.79
C LYS A 153 0.41 -33.70 27.25
N THR A 154 0.77 -34.06 26.03
CA THR A 154 0.26 -35.24 25.32
C THR A 154 1.40 -36.05 24.70
N LEU A 155 1.25 -37.37 24.66
CA LEU A 155 2.23 -38.23 23.99
C LEU A 155 2.03 -38.09 22.48
N TYR A 156 3.06 -37.65 21.77
CA TYR A 156 3.02 -37.45 20.32
C TYR A 156 3.55 -38.67 19.56
N ALA A 157 4.68 -39.24 19.99
CA ALA A 157 5.22 -40.45 19.35
C ALA A 157 5.92 -41.35 20.36
N ALA A 158 6.16 -42.61 19.98
CA ALA A 158 6.90 -43.57 20.80
C ALA A 158 7.76 -44.50 19.94
N GLY A 159 8.69 -45.22 20.59
CA GLY A 159 9.47 -46.28 19.97
C GLY A 159 10.72 -45.81 19.20
N ILE A 160 11.22 -44.61 19.50
CA ILE A 160 12.46 -44.08 18.92
C ILE A 160 13.62 -44.44 19.85
N TRP A 161 14.66 -45.12 19.37
CA TRP A 161 15.73 -45.58 20.26
C TRP A 161 16.74 -44.46 20.54
N GLN A 162 16.84 -44.05 21.81
CA GLN A 162 17.73 -42.99 22.30
C GLN A 162 17.64 -41.70 21.47
N PRO A 163 16.47 -41.01 21.47
CA PRO A 163 16.32 -39.76 20.73
C PRO A 163 17.11 -38.65 21.42
N TRP A 164 18.04 -38.02 20.71
CA TRP A 164 18.89 -36.93 21.21
C TRP A 164 18.57 -35.59 20.56
N ALA A 165 18.08 -35.62 19.31
CA ALA A 165 17.82 -34.43 18.53
C ALA A 165 16.39 -34.44 18.00
N ILE A 166 15.78 -33.26 17.93
CA ILE A 166 14.46 -33.06 17.37
C ILE A 166 14.43 -31.74 16.60
N LEU A 167 13.73 -31.71 15.47
CA LEU A 167 13.53 -30.53 14.63
C LEU A 167 12.08 -30.51 14.15
N VAL A 168 11.43 -29.34 14.21
CA VAL A 168 10.12 -29.10 13.60
C VAL A 168 10.34 -28.57 12.18
N GLU A 169 9.73 -29.22 11.19
CA GLU A 169 9.78 -28.82 9.78
C GLU A 169 8.68 -27.80 9.43
N ARG A 170 8.77 -27.17 8.26
CA ARG A 170 7.85 -26.09 7.83
C ARG A 170 6.41 -26.56 7.63
N ASP A 171 6.23 -27.82 7.24
CA ASP A 171 4.91 -28.46 7.09
C ASP A 171 4.34 -28.96 8.43
N GLY A 172 5.08 -28.77 9.53
CA GLY A 172 4.69 -29.21 10.87
C GLY A 172 5.11 -30.64 11.21
N SER A 173 5.75 -31.39 10.31
CA SER A 173 6.31 -32.70 10.66
C SER A 173 7.52 -32.55 11.58
N LEU A 174 7.85 -33.62 12.31
CA LEU A 174 9.02 -33.66 13.18
C LEU A 174 10.07 -34.60 12.61
N LEU A 175 11.32 -34.16 12.59
CA LEU A 175 12.46 -35.06 12.43
C LEU A 175 13.08 -35.33 13.79
N VAL A 176 13.23 -36.60 14.13
CA VAL A 176 13.83 -37.04 15.39
C VAL A 176 15.05 -37.90 15.10
N GLY A 177 16.21 -37.41 15.55
CA GLY A 177 17.49 -38.09 15.47
C GLY A 177 17.77 -38.89 16.73
N GLY A 178 18.20 -40.15 16.57
CA GLY A 178 18.57 -41.01 17.69
C GLY A 178 19.76 -41.91 17.39
N ALA A 179 19.89 -43.00 18.14
CA ALA A 179 21.05 -43.90 18.03
C ALA A 179 21.13 -44.67 16.70
N GLU A 180 20.00 -44.98 16.08
CA GLU A 180 19.94 -45.80 14.87
C GLU A 180 19.91 -45.01 13.57
N ARG A 181 19.04 -44.00 13.49
CA ARG A 181 18.75 -43.22 12.28
C ARG A 181 17.88 -42.02 12.63
N ILE A 182 17.62 -41.16 11.64
CA ILE A 182 16.62 -40.10 11.72
C ILE A 182 15.27 -40.69 11.32
N ARG A 183 14.22 -40.33 12.05
CA ARG A 183 12.82 -40.69 11.76
C ARG A 183 11.99 -39.44 11.51
N ARG A 184 11.01 -39.54 10.62
CA ARG A 184 10.01 -38.51 10.37
C ARG A 184 8.70 -38.89 11.05
N LEU A 185 8.14 -37.95 11.79
CA LEU A 185 6.87 -38.04 12.50
C LEU A 185 5.86 -37.09 11.84
N VAL A 186 4.73 -37.62 11.38
CA VAL A 186 3.67 -36.85 10.74
C VAL A 186 2.34 -37.30 11.29
N ASP A 187 1.52 -36.37 11.79
CA ASP A 187 0.12 -36.62 12.12
C ASP A 187 -0.68 -36.67 10.80
N LEU A 188 -0.92 -37.89 10.28
CA LEU A 188 -1.55 -38.08 8.98
C LEU A 188 -3.07 -38.09 9.06
N ASN A 189 -3.62 -38.39 10.24
CA ASN A 189 -5.05 -38.56 10.45
C ASN A 189 -5.70 -37.33 11.14
N GLY A 190 -4.89 -36.39 11.64
CA GLY A 190 -5.29 -35.15 12.30
C GLY A 190 -5.77 -35.32 13.74
N ASP A 191 -5.40 -36.41 14.43
CA ASP A 191 -5.83 -36.66 15.81
C ASP A 191 -4.90 -36.07 16.87
N GLY A 192 -3.82 -35.43 16.45
CA GLY A 192 -2.88 -34.71 17.29
C GLY A 192 -1.70 -35.52 17.77
N ASP A 193 -1.53 -36.76 17.30
CA ASP A 193 -0.35 -37.59 17.55
C ASP A 193 0.24 -38.23 16.27
N ALA A 194 1.34 -38.96 16.42
CA ALA A 194 2.04 -39.70 15.37
C ALA A 194 2.25 -41.17 15.81
N LEU A 195 1.23 -41.76 16.44
CA LEU A 195 1.26 -43.13 16.97
C LEU A 195 0.67 -44.16 16.01
N ASP A 196 0.00 -43.73 14.93
CA ASP A 196 -0.61 -44.64 13.99
C ASP A 196 0.35 -45.23 12.96
N ALA A 197 -0.14 -46.26 12.27
CA ALA A 197 0.60 -46.94 11.23
C ALA A 197 0.90 -45.99 10.05
N GLY A 198 2.19 -45.68 9.85
CA GLY A 198 2.66 -44.81 8.77
C GLY A 198 3.03 -43.40 9.21
N GLU A 199 2.76 -43.04 10.47
CA GLU A 199 3.04 -41.70 11.01
C GLU A 199 4.45 -41.58 11.56
N ASN A 200 5.04 -42.68 12.04
CA ASN A 200 6.44 -42.74 12.48
C ASN A 200 7.26 -43.63 11.53
N VAL A 201 7.90 -43.00 10.54
CA VAL A 201 8.64 -43.68 9.47
C VAL A 201 10.14 -43.36 9.52
N PRO A 202 11.02 -44.28 9.09
CA PRO A 202 12.42 -43.97 8.88
C PRO A 202 12.57 -42.84 7.85
N TYR A 203 13.49 -41.90 8.08
CA TYR A 203 13.83 -40.84 7.14
C TYR A 203 15.21 -41.07 6.49
N THR A 204 16.18 -41.59 7.25
CA THR A 204 17.50 -41.96 6.72
C THR A 204 17.72 -43.48 6.66
N PRO A 205 18.69 -43.97 5.85
CA PRO A 205 18.96 -45.39 5.68
C PRO A 205 19.31 -46.11 6.99
N GLU A 206 19.10 -47.42 7.00
CA GLU A 206 19.58 -48.26 8.10
C GLU A 206 21.11 -48.35 8.10
N PRO A 207 21.76 -48.41 9.28
CA PRO A 207 23.19 -48.60 9.36
C PRO A 207 23.66 -49.84 8.60
N GLY A 208 24.64 -49.66 7.72
CA GLY A 208 25.18 -50.74 6.89
C GLY A 208 24.39 -51.03 5.60
N THR A 209 23.42 -50.19 5.23
CA THR A 209 22.75 -50.26 3.92
C THR A 209 23.81 -50.15 2.80
N PRO A 210 23.98 -51.16 1.94
CA PRO A 210 25.05 -51.15 0.95
C PRO A 210 24.88 -50.05 -0.09
N GLY A 211 25.90 -49.19 -0.25
CA GLY A 211 25.97 -48.22 -1.33
C GLY A 211 25.30 -46.86 -1.04
N VAL A 212 24.78 -46.65 0.17
CA VAL A 212 24.23 -45.36 0.61
C VAL A 212 24.92 -44.95 1.92
N GLN A 213 25.14 -43.66 2.14
CA GLN A 213 25.64 -43.14 3.41
C GLN A 213 24.51 -43.12 4.45
N TRP A 214 24.79 -43.49 5.70
CA TRP A 214 23.83 -43.47 6.80
C TRP A 214 24.28 -42.49 7.89
N VAL A 215 23.32 -42.00 8.68
CA VAL A 215 23.55 -41.13 9.83
C VAL A 215 23.05 -41.85 11.07
N VAL A 216 23.95 -42.09 12.03
CA VAL A 216 23.67 -42.70 13.33
C VAL A 216 24.04 -41.74 14.45
N GLN A 217 23.55 -41.97 15.65
CA GLN A 217 23.87 -41.16 16.83
C GLN A 217 23.77 -39.66 16.56
N THR A 218 22.63 -39.24 16.01
CA THR A 218 22.41 -37.84 15.66
C THR A 218 22.24 -37.01 16.93
N ASN A 219 23.15 -36.08 17.19
CA ASN A 219 23.19 -35.27 18.41
C ASN A 219 22.55 -33.88 18.25
N GLY A 220 22.39 -33.41 17.02
CA GLY A 220 21.75 -32.14 16.69
C GLY A 220 21.16 -32.17 15.29
N LEU A 221 20.06 -31.45 15.11
CA LEU A 221 19.36 -31.28 13.85
C LEU A 221 19.10 -29.78 13.61
N LEU A 222 19.30 -29.34 12.37
CA LEU A 222 19.03 -27.97 11.96
C LEU A 222 18.49 -27.96 10.53
N ALA A 223 17.46 -27.15 10.25
CA ALA A 223 17.00 -26.95 8.88
C ALA A 223 18.06 -26.22 8.04
N ASP A 224 18.34 -26.68 6.83
CA ASP A 224 19.40 -26.11 5.98
C ASP A 224 18.93 -24.91 5.12
N GLY A 225 17.66 -24.50 5.29
CA GLY A 225 17.03 -23.39 4.59
C GLY A 225 16.52 -23.69 3.17
N SER A 226 16.84 -24.87 2.62
CA SER A 226 16.52 -25.27 1.24
C SER A 226 15.60 -26.48 1.11
N GLY A 227 14.97 -26.89 2.22
CA GLY A 227 14.15 -28.10 2.31
C GLY A 227 14.92 -29.35 2.75
N GLY A 228 16.21 -29.23 3.09
CA GLY A 228 16.99 -30.28 3.73
C GLY A 228 17.29 -29.99 5.20
N VAL A 229 18.06 -30.89 5.81
CA VAL A 229 18.53 -30.77 7.19
C VAL A 229 20.02 -31.04 7.31
N LEU A 230 20.62 -30.43 8.32
CA LEU A 230 21.96 -30.71 8.80
C LEU A 230 21.86 -31.59 10.05
N ALA A 231 22.70 -32.62 10.13
CA ALA A 231 22.71 -33.59 11.21
C ALA A 231 24.13 -33.73 11.76
N SER A 232 24.35 -33.36 13.03
CA SER A 232 25.64 -33.55 13.70
C SER A 232 25.76 -34.96 14.29
N VAL A 233 26.94 -35.56 14.13
CA VAL A 233 27.27 -36.90 14.65
C VAL A 233 28.53 -36.80 15.48
N MET A 234 28.36 -36.81 16.81
CA MET A 234 29.47 -36.59 17.75
C MET A 234 30.54 -37.67 17.63
N SER A 235 30.15 -38.94 17.44
CA SER A 235 31.11 -40.07 17.41
C SER A 235 32.00 -40.09 16.17
N GLU A 236 31.59 -39.39 15.12
CA GLU A 236 32.31 -39.28 13.84
C GLU A 236 32.95 -37.90 13.64
N ASN A 237 32.75 -36.97 14.57
CA ASN A 237 33.18 -35.57 14.44
C ASN A 237 32.77 -34.94 13.11
N THR A 238 31.56 -35.23 12.64
CA THR A 238 31.08 -34.85 11.29
C THR A 238 29.69 -34.25 11.36
N VAL A 239 29.41 -33.26 10.51
CA VAL A 239 28.07 -32.76 10.22
C VAL A 239 27.69 -33.22 8.82
N TYR A 240 26.56 -33.93 8.71
CA TYR A 240 26.00 -34.39 7.44
C TYR A 240 24.93 -33.43 6.94
N ARG A 241 24.86 -33.22 5.63
CA ARG A 241 23.71 -32.68 4.94
C ARG A 241 22.82 -33.81 4.46
N VAL A 242 21.55 -33.76 4.82
CA VAL A 242 20.52 -34.75 4.52
C VAL A 242 19.41 -34.07 3.73
N ARG A 243 19.16 -34.51 2.50
CA ARG A 243 18.15 -33.93 1.61
C ARG A 243 17.43 -35.01 0.82
N ASP A 244 16.11 -34.96 0.84
CA ASP A 244 15.26 -35.62 -0.15
C ASP A 244 15.48 -34.91 -1.50
N LEU A 245 16.25 -35.53 -2.40
CA LEU A 245 16.60 -34.94 -3.71
C LEU A 245 15.63 -35.38 -4.79
N ASN A 246 14.90 -36.47 -4.59
CA ASN A 246 14.01 -37.06 -5.58
C ASN A 246 12.52 -36.71 -5.34
N GLY A 247 12.20 -36.15 -4.17
CA GLY A 247 10.88 -35.71 -3.73
C GLY A 247 9.95 -36.84 -3.28
N ASP A 248 10.48 -37.98 -2.85
CA ASP A 248 9.67 -39.13 -2.42
C ASP A 248 9.33 -39.15 -0.91
N GLY A 249 9.80 -38.15 -0.17
CA GLY A 249 9.49 -37.91 1.23
C GLY A 249 10.48 -38.54 2.20
N ASP A 250 11.55 -39.17 1.73
CA ASP A 250 12.65 -39.64 2.57
C ASP A 250 14.03 -39.24 2.02
N ALA A 251 15.08 -39.52 2.79
CA ALA A 251 16.47 -39.26 2.41
C ALA A 251 17.26 -40.58 2.36
N MET A 252 16.68 -41.62 1.75
CA MET A 252 17.26 -42.97 1.71
C MET A 252 18.04 -43.31 0.44
N ASP A 253 18.08 -42.42 -0.54
CA ASP A 253 18.73 -42.67 -1.82
C ASP A 253 20.21 -42.27 -1.85
N LEU A 254 20.85 -42.71 -2.93
CA LEU A 254 22.24 -42.38 -3.24
C LEU A 254 22.41 -40.85 -3.33
N ILE A 255 23.39 -40.30 -2.59
CA ILE A 255 23.78 -38.87 -2.56
C ILE A 255 22.83 -37.97 -1.73
N GLU A 256 21.79 -38.51 -1.11
CA GLU A 256 20.89 -37.74 -0.24
C GLU A 256 21.48 -37.43 1.14
N VAL A 257 22.47 -38.24 1.55
CA VAL A 257 23.27 -38.01 2.75
C VAL A 257 24.72 -37.77 2.33
N LEU A 258 25.24 -36.57 2.59
CA LEU A 258 26.60 -36.16 2.27
C LEU A 258 27.28 -35.52 3.48
N SER A 259 28.60 -35.63 3.58
CA SER A 259 29.36 -34.84 4.56
C SER A 259 29.28 -33.37 4.18
N TYR A 260 29.00 -32.52 5.17
CA TYR A 260 28.98 -31.06 5.02
C TYR A 260 30.18 -30.42 5.71
N ALA A 261 30.51 -30.85 6.93
CA ALA A 261 31.71 -30.41 7.65
C ALA A 261 32.33 -31.60 8.38
N ASP A 262 33.66 -31.70 8.42
CA ASP A 262 34.36 -32.90 8.87
C ASP A 262 35.58 -32.58 9.77
N PRO A 263 36.21 -33.59 10.38
CA PRO A 263 37.36 -33.37 11.25
C PRO A 263 38.66 -33.10 10.49
N VAL A 264 38.69 -33.29 9.16
CA VAL A 264 39.90 -33.12 8.34
C VAL A 264 40.08 -31.66 7.96
N TYR A 265 39.02 -31.01 7.47
CA TYR A 265 39.03 -29.64 6.99
C TYR A 265 38.48 -28.66 8.03
N GLY A 266 37.46 -29.10 8.78
CA GLY A 266 36.84 -28.32 9.84
C GLY A 266 37.53 -28.45 11.21
N ASN A 267 38.38 -29.46 11.39
CA ASN A 267 39.01 -29.80 12.68
C ASN A 267 37.98 -30.00 13.82
N LEU A 268 36.80 -30.51 13.45
CA LEU A 268 35.69 -30.73 14.37
C LEU A 268 36.04 -31.72 15.48
N ASP A 269 35.59 -31.46 16.70
CA ASP A 269 35.67 -32.41 17.81
C ASP A 269 34.45 -32.36 18.75
N GLY A 270 33.64 -33.41 18.71
CA GLY A 270 32.40 -33.55 19.46
C GLY A 270 31.29 -32.55 19.07
N PRO A 271 30.87 -32.47 17.80
CA PRO A 271 29.75 -31.62 17.36
C PRO A 271 28.42 -32.08 17.99
N ILE A 272 27.67 -31.15 18.62
CA ILE A 272 26.36 -31.42 19.24
C ILE A 272 25.30 -30.48 18.67
N GLY A 273 24.99 -29.38 19.36
CA GLY A 273 23.90 -28.48 18.99
C GLY A 273 24.28 -27.53 17.86
N MET A 274 23.30 -27.19 17.04
CA MET A 274 23.46 -26.26 15.92
C MET A 274 22.38 -25.19 15.97
N ALA A 275 22.74 -23.96 15.58
CA ALA A 275 21.81 -22.85 15.45
C ALA A 275 22.08 -22.09 14.14
N PRO A 276 21.04 -21.60 13.44
CA PRO A 276 21.24 -20.85 12.21
C PRO A 276 21.96 -19.52 12.50
N PHE A 277 22.89 -19.13 11.63
CA PHE A 277 23.67 -17.89 11.75
C PHE A 277 23.22 -16.85 10.71
N GLY A 278 22.82 -15.66 11.18
CA GLY A 278 22.44 -14.55 10.30
C GLY A 278 23.63 -14.06 9.47
N GLY A 279 23.55 -14.17 8.14
CA GLY A 279 24.66 -13.90 7.22
C GLY A 279 25.16 -15.12 6.44
N GLY A 280 24.57 -16.30 6.68
CA GLY A 280 24.87 -17.55 5.98
C GLY A 280 25.69 -18.53 6.84
N GLY A 281 25.34 -19.82 6.78
CA GLY A 281 25.93 -20.86 7.62
C GLY A 281 25.19 -21.08 8.95
N PHE A 282 25.88 -21.68 9.91
CA PHE A 282 25.35 -22.01 11.23
C PHE A 282 26.44 -21.99 12.31
N LEU A 283 26.04 -21.77 13.56
CA LEU A 283 26.89 -22.00 14.72
C LEU A 283 26.78 -23.45 15.16
N LEU A 284 27.91 -24.01 15.57
CA LEU A 284 28.08 -25.39 15.99
C LEU A 284 28.73 -25.42 17.39
N ALA A 285 28.04 -25.99 18.37
CA ALA A 285 28.63 -26.31 19.66
C ALA A 285 29.56 -27.52 19.53
N GLU A 286 30.79 -27.38 20.02
CA GLU A 286 31.80 -28.43 19.99
C GLU A 286 32.25 -28.78 21.42
N TYR A 287 31.78 -29.94 21.89
CA TYR A 287 32.03 -30.41 23.23
C TYR A 287 33.50 -30.73 23.47
N GLY A 288 34.15 -31.44 22.52
CA GLY A 288 35.55 -31.85 22.65
C GLY A 288 36.53 -30.69 22.60
N ARG A 289 36.16 -29.61 21.90
CA ARG A 289 36.97 -28.38 21.76
C ARG A 289 36.65 -27.29 22.77
N GLU A 290 35.57 -27.44 23.55
CA GLU A 290 35.14 -26.44 24.51
C GLU A 290 34.88 -25.05 23.86
N GLN A 291 34.24 -25.03 22.68
CA GLN A 291 34.03 -23.81 21.90
C GLN A 291 32.71 -23.84 21.09
N VAL A 292 32.37 -22.70 20.51
CA VAL A 292 31.39 -22.58 19.43
C VAL A 292 32.10 -22.17 18.16
N SER A 293 31.81 -22.87 17.07
CA SER A 293 32.37 -22.61 15.73
C SER A 293 31.31 -22.09 14.78
N LEU A 294 31.69 -21.16 13.90
CA LEU A 294 30.88 -20.76 12.75
C LEU A 294 31.27 -21.65 11.56
N VAL A 295 30.27 -22.35 11.02
CA VAL A 295 30.40 -23.25 9.88
C VAL A 295 29.64 -22.66 8.70
N ARG A 296 30.31 -22.40 7.58
CA ARG A 296 29.69 -21.80 6.39
C ARG A 296 30.35 -22.30 5.11
N ASP A 297 29.52 -22.48 4.08
CA ASP A 297 29.98 -22.62 2.69
C ASP A 297 30.43 -21.23 2.21
N ALA A 298 31.74 -20.97 2.25
CA ALA A 298 32.29 -19.65 1.98
C ALA A 298 32.61 -19.46 0.49
N ASN A 299 32.82 -20.57 -0.23
CA ASN A 299 33.20 -20.55 -1.64
C ASN A 299 32.01 -20.80 -2.60
N GLY A 300 30.85 -21.21 -2.06
CA GLY A 300 29.60 -21.47 -2.76
C GLY A 300 29.50 -22.84 -3.44
N ASP A 301 30.29 -23.84 -3.04
CA ASP A 301 30.29 -25.17 -3.66
C ASP A 301 29.32 -26.18 -3.03
N GLY A 302 28.63 -25.78 -1.96
CA GLY A 302 27.56 -26.52 -1.32
C GLY A 302 27.97 -27.32 -0.10
N ASP A 303 29.22 -27.24 0.35
CA ASP A 303 29.69 -27.82 1.60
C ASP A 303 30.59 -26.85 2.41
N ALA A 304 31.08 -27.31 3.56
CA ALA A 304 32.00 -26.60 4.43
C ALA A 304 33.29 -27.43 4.64
N LEU A 305 33.77 -28.07 3.56
CA LEU A 305 34.95 -28.95 3.55
C LEU A 305 36.22 -28.26 3.06
N ASP A 306 36.25 -26.93 3.04
CA ASP A 306 37.46 -26.17 2.75
C ASP A 306 38.10 -25.48 3.96
N LEU A 307 39.37 -25.14 3.78
CA LEU A 307 40.14 -24.40 4.78
C LEU A 307 39.55 -23.00 4.98
N GLY A 308 39.07 -22.72 6.19
CA GLY A 308 38.52 -21.41 6.58
C GLY A 308 37.00 -21.33 6.54
N GLU A 309 36.33 -22.43 6.23
CA GLU A 309 34.85 -22.54 6.26
C GLU A 309 34.30 -22.90 7.63
N VAL A 310 35.11 -23.57 8.44
CA VAL A 310 34.91 -23.71 9.89
C VAL A 310 35.87 -22.77 10.59
N VAL A 311 35.33 -21.75 11.25
CA VAL A 311 36.11 -20.80 12.05
C VAL A 311 35.64 -20.82 13.49
N ARG A 312 36.53 -20.45 14.40
CA ARG A 312 36.18 -20.29 15.82
C ARG A 312 35.34 -19.03 15.99
N TYR A 313 34.23 -19.13 16.71
CA TYR A 313 33.32 -18.01 16.95
C TYR A 313 33.32 -17.56 18.42
N ALA A 314 33.29 -18.50 19.37
CA ALA A 314 33.31 -18.16 20.79
C ALA A 314 34.00 -19.23 21.64
N ASP A 315 34.64 -18.79 22.73
CA ASP A 315 35.24 -19.69 23.73
C ASP A 315 34.24 -19.94 24.86
N VAL A 316 33.58 -21.09 24.81
CA VAL A 316 32.55 -21.48 25.79
C VAL A 316 32.88 -22.88 26.34
N PRO A 317 33.61 -22.95 27.47
CA PRO A 317 33.98 -24.23 28.06
C PRO A 317 32.79 -25.10 28.44
N GLY A 318 32.68 -26.29 27.84
CA GLY A 318 31.54 -27.20 27.99
C GLY A 318 30.30 -26.79 27.19
N ALA A 319 30.48 -26.13 26.04
CA ALA A 319 29.40 -25.86 25.08
C ALA A 319 28.71 -27.17 24.67
N ALA A 320 27.42 -27.27 24.99
CA ALA A 320 26.61 -28.45 24.67
C ALA A 320 25.57 -28.14 23.60
N PHE A 321 24.87 -27.01 23.72
CA PHE A 321 23.82 -26.62 22.78
C PHE A 321 23.92 -25.14 22.45
N VAL A 322 23.56 -24.78 21.21
CA VAL A 322 23.42 -23.38 20.79
C VAL A 322 21.99 -23.19 20.30
N ALA A 323 21.38 -22.07 20.68
CA ALA A 323 20.11 -21.60 20.16
C ALA A 323 20.26 -20.13 19.79
N ASN A 324 19.52 -19.69 18.79
CA ASN A 324 19.46 -18.30 18.43
C ASN A 324 18.15 -17.73 18.96
N MET A 325 18.23 -16.89 19.99
CA MET A 325 17.09 -16.19 20.56
C MET A 325 17.41 -14.69 20.43
N PRO A 326 16.57 -13.85 19.85
CA PRO A 326 16.87 -12.42 19.79
C PRO A 326 16.77 -11.77 21.18
N ASP A 327 17.41 -10.61 21.34
CA ASP A 327 17.37 -9.83 22.57
C ASP A 327 15.92 -9.38 22.88
N PRO A 328 15.36 -9.67 24.07
CA PRO A 328 13.97 -9.33 24.40
C PRO A 328 13.63 -7.82 24.35
N GLY A 329 14.65 -6.95 24.34
CA GLY A 329 14.51 -5.49 24.19
C GLY A 329 14.29 -4.97 22.76
N THR A 330 14.35 -5.80 21.72
CA THR A 330 14.31 -5.38 20.31
C THR A 330 13.23 -6.06 19.46
N LEU A 331 12.05 -6.34 20.04
CA LEU A 331 10.92 -6.90 19.27
C LEU A 331 10.52 -5.96 18.11
N GLY A 332 10.73 -6.40 16.88
CA GLY A 332 10.34 -5.75 15.64
C GLY A 332 8.87 -6.00 15.30
N ASN A 333 8.36 -5.29 14.30
CA ASN A 333 7.04 -5.56 13.75
C ASN A 333 7.17 -6.59 12.64
N ASN A 334 6.23 -7.54 12.54
CA ASN A 334 6.23 -8.55 11.50
C ASN A 334 5.65 -8.02 10.19
N ASN A 335 6.36 -8.19 9.06
CA ASN A 335 5.75 -7.99 7.75
C ASN A 335 4.68 -9.07 7.47
N VAL A 336 3.66 -8.72 6.69
CA VAL A 336 2.64 -9.66 6.20
C VAL A 336 2.53 -9.56 4.69
N THR A 337 2.66 -10.68 3.99
CA THR A 337 2.44 -10.77 2.55
C THR A 337 1.19 -11.61 2.26
N LEU A 338 0.23 -11.05 1.54
CA LEU A 338 -0.95 -11.81 1.10
C LEU A 338 -0.62 -12.49 -0.22
N ILE A 339 -0.67 -13.83 -0.24
CA ILE A 339 -0.21 -14.69 -1.34
C ILE A 339 -1.37 -15.48 -1.97
N GLU A 340 -1.13 -16.07 -3.14
CA GLU A 340 -2.10 -16.97 -3.78
C GLU A 340 -2.27 -18.26 -2.96
N GLY A 341 -3.49 -18.79 -2.88
CA GLY A 341 -3.78 -20.06 -2.21
C GLY A 341 -4.40 -19.92 -0.82
N ASP A 342 -4.30 -21.00 -0.06
CA ASP A 342 -4.91 -21.21 1.27
C ASP A 342 -3.86 -21.39 2.38
N ASP A 343 -2.58 -21.17 2.07
CA ASP A 343 -1.49 -21.41 3.00
C ASP A 343 -1.31 -20.20 3.93
N ASN A 344 -1.08 -20.46 5.22
CA ASN A 344 -0.73 -19.45 6.20
C ASN A 344 0.61 -19.80 6.83
N TRP A 345 1.51 -18.81 6.90
CA TRP A 345 2.80 -18.95 7.56
C TRP A 345 2.99 -17.80 8.55
N ASN A 346 3.41 -18.11 9.78
CA ASN A 346 3.67 -17.12 10.83
C ASN A 346 2.53 -16.10 11.09
N ILE A 347 1.29 -16.49 10.79
CA ILE A 347 0.07 -15.70 10.99
C ILE A 347 -1.05 -16.58 11.56
N THR A 348 -1.94 -16.00 12.35
CA THR A 348 -3.10 -16.72 12.89
C THR A 348 -3.91 -17.38 11.76
N HIS A 349 -4.51 -18.53 12.08
CA HIS A 349 -5.21 -19.35 11.09
C HIS A 349 -6.55 -18.76 10.65
N ASP A 350 -7.22 -18.05 11.56
CA ASP A 350 -8.56 -17.46 11.38
C ASP A 350 -8.53 -15.95 11.65
N ALA A 351 -9.53 -15.23 11.13
CA ALA A 351 -9.71 -13.81 11.37
C ALA A 351 -10.02 -13.52 12.86
N PRO A 352 -9.44 -12.48 13.49
CA PRO A 352 -8.51 -11.51 12.91
C PRO A 352 -7.12 -12.11 12.62
N PHE A 353 -6.61 -11.87 11.40
CA PHE A 353 -5.31 -12.37 10.96
C PHE A 353 -4.20 -11.49 11.53
N THR A 354 -3.41 -12.01 12.46
CA THR A 354 -2.32 -11.27 13.11
C THR A 354 -1.02 -12.04 12.99
N SER A 355 0.02 -11.43 12.43
CA SER A 355 1.33 -12.09 12.34
C SER A 355 1.98 -12.24 13.71
N TYR A 356 2.59 -13.40 13.96
CA TYR A 356 3.32 -13.69 15.19
C TYR A 356 4.79 -14.03 14.93
N GLY A 357 5.23 -14.09 13.67
CA GLY A 357 6.64 -14.26 13.30
C GLY A 357 6.95 -13.71 11.90
N ASP A 358 8.23 -13.73 11.57
CA ASP A 358 8.81 -13.08 10.41
C ASP A 358 8.36 -13.71 9.07
N GLY A 359 8.34 -12.89 8.02
CA GLY A 359 7.94 -13.36 6.69
C GLY A 359 6.54 -13.97 6.69
N ALA A 360 5.61 -13.39 7.47
CA ALA A 360 4.28 -13.93 7.58
C ALA A 360 3.56 -13.88 6.23
N GLU A 361 2.90 -14.98 5.88
CA GLU A 361 2.16 -15.13 4.63
C GLU A 361 0.70 -15.50 4.93
N LEU A 362 -0.23 -14.84 4.25
CA LEU A 362 -1.67 -15.11 4.35
C LEU A 362 -2.23 -15.46 2.97
N GLY A 363 -2.77 -16.66 2.83
CA GLY A 363 -3.47 -17.08 1.62
C GLY A 363 -4.74 -16.27 1.38
N VAL A 364 -4.89 -15.70 0.18
CA VAL A 364 -6.08 -14.90 -0.18
C VAL A 364 -7.38 -15.72 -0.20
N GLU A 365 -7.32 -17.05 -0.37
CA GLU A 365 -8.52 -17.89 -0.32
C GLU A 365 -9.04 -18.02 1.14
N ARG A 366 -8.16 -18.05 2.14
CA ARG A 366 -8.55 -17.92 3.56
C ARG A 366 -9.17 -16.58 3.86
N LEU A 367 -8.54 -15.51 3.36
CA LEU A 367 -9.06 -14.15 3.53
C LEU A 367 -10.48 -14.05 2.97
N ARG A 368 -10.72 -14.61 1.78
CA ARG A 368 -12.05 -14.64 1.15
C ARG A 368 -13.04 -15.47 1.93
N ALA A 369 -12.63 -16.63 2.46
CA ALA A 369 -13.48 -17.47 3.30
C ALA A 369 -13.89 -16.77 4.60
N ALA A 370 -13.08 -15.85 5.11
CA ALA A 370 -13.39 -15.04 6.29
C ALA A 370 -14.38 -13.89 6.03
N PHE A 371 -14.71 -13.57 4.78
CA PHE A 371 -15.77 -12.61 4.47
C PHE A 371 -17.14 -13.23 4.79
N GLY A 372 -17.77 -12.83 5.90
CA GLY A 372 -19.12 -13.30 6.24
C GLY A 372 -19.60 -13.17 7.68
N GLU A 373 -18.73 -12.86 8.66
CA GLU A 373 -19.10 -12.77 10.09
C GLU A 373 -18.61 -11.49 10.80
N GLY A 374 -18.50 -10.38 10.07
CA GLY A 374 -18.00 -9.09 10.58
C GLY A 374 -16.84 -8.54 9.74
N PRO A 375 -16.21 -7.42 10.17
CA PRO A 375 -15.05 -6.89 9.47
C PRO A 375 -13.87 -7.86 9.56
N THR A 376 -13.31 -8.26 8.41
CA THR A 376 -12.13 -9.11 8.32
C THR A 376 -10.89 -8.21 8.45
N SER A 377 -10.04 -8.46 9.45
CA SER A 377 -8.84 -7.66 9.68
C SER A 377 -7.55 -8.45 9.48
N VAL A 378 -6.55 -7.79 8.87
CA VAL A 378 -5.16 -8.25 8.76
C VAL A 378 -4.28 -7.24 9.49
N MET A 379 -3.46 -7.72 10.41
CA MET A 379 -2.66 -6.88 11.30
C MET A 379 -1.23 -7.38 11.37
N THR A 380 -0.28 -6.45 11.35
CA THR A 380 1.10 -6.77 11.73
C THR A 380 1.18 -6.88 13.23
N GLY A 381 1.49 -8.07 13.75
CA GLY A 381 1.72 -8.23 15.19
C GLY A 381 3.04 -7.60 15.62
N ALA A 382 3.06 -7.17 16.89
CA ALA A 382 4.28 -6.82 17.59
C ALA A 382 4.84 -8.10 18.22
N GLY A 383 6.04 -8.50 17.82
CA GLY A 383 6.62 -9.78 18.22
C GLY A 383 7.50 -10.45 17.15
N GLY A 384 7.78 -9.75 16.05
CA GLY A 384 8.74 -10.20 15.04
C GLY A 384 10.17 -10.11 15.52
N TYR A 385 10.96 -11.08 15.13
CA TYR A 385 12.32 -11.32 15.59
C TYR A 385 13.34 -10.74 14.61
N ASN A 386 13.10 -9.53 14.09
CA ASN A 386 13.88 -8.96 12.98
C ASN A 386 13.86 -7.42 12.83
N ASN A 387 14.54 -6.97 11.76
CA ASN A 387 14.65 -5.61 11.25
C ASN A 387 13.46 -5.22 10.33
N GLU A 388 12.34 -5.97 10.36
CA GLU A 388 11.18 -5.66 9.53
C GLU A 388 10.42 -4.44 10.07
N HIS A 389 9.84 -3.70 9.14
CA HIS A 389 9.17 -2.43 9.44
C HIS A 389 7.73 -2.65 9.92
N GLY A 390 7.15 -3.83 9.68
CA GLY A 390 5.74 -4.11 9.91
C GLY A 390 4.89 -3.69 8.73
N ASP A 391 5.33 -4.01 7.52
CA ASP A 391 4.66 -3.69 6.28
C ASP A 391 3.61 -4.75 5.93
N ILE A 392 2.49 -4.34 5.33
CA ILE A 392 1.53 -5.26 4.71
C ILE A 392 1.63 -5.11 3.19
N THR A 393 1.85 -6.21 2.48
CA THR A 393 1.87 -6.24 1.01
C THR A 393 0.80 -7.18 0.47
N LEU A 394 -0.13 -6.65 -0.32
CA LEU A 394 -1.07 -7.46 -1.10
C LEU A 394 -0.41 -7.93 -2.40
N ALA A 395 0.17 -9.12 -2.39
CA ALA A 395 0.92 -9.69 -3.52
C ALA A 395 0.07 -10.60 -4.44
N ALA A 396 -1.18 -10.89 -4.06
CA ALA A 396 -2.15 -11.68 -4.81
C ALA A 396 -3.50 -10.96 -4.94
N PRO A 397 -4.28 -11.18 -6.01
CA PRO A 397 -5.55 -10.50 -6.22
C PRO A 397 -6.63 -10.94 -5.22
N VAL A 398 -7.40 -9.97 -4.70
CA VAL A 398 -8.59 -10.23 -3.87
C VAL A 398 -9.82 -9.82 -4.66
N ASP A 399 -10.74 -10.75 -4.87
CA ASP A 399 -12.01 -10.49 -5.54
C ASP A 399 -13.14 -10.96 -4.63
N TYR A 400 -13.96 -10.02 -4.18
CA TYR A 400 -15.19 -10.30 -3.44
C TYR A 400 -16.34 -10.41 -4.45
N SER A 401 -16.87 -11.63 -4.59
CA SER A 401 -17.97 -11.98 -5.51
C SER A 401 -19.17 -12.61 -4.77
N GLY A 402 -19.32 -12.33 -3.48
CA GLY A 402 -20.38 -12.89 -2.63
C GLY A 402 -21.46 -11.87 -2.31
N THR A 403 -22.71 -12.32 -2.08
CA THR A 403 -23.84 -11.42 -1.79
C THR A 403 -23.71 -10.65 -0.48
N GLY A 404 -23.68 -9.31 -0.52
CA GLY A 404 -23.84 -8.47 0.69
C GLY A 404 -22.76 -7.40 0.93
N GLU A 405 -22.64 -6.97 2.19
CA GLU A 405 -21.61 -6.02 2.62
C GLU A 405 -20.45 -6.77 3.29
N ALA A 406 -19.22 -6.52 2.84
CA ALA A 406 -17.99 -7.00 3.44
C ALA A 406 -17.07 -5.83 3.79
N ALA A 407 -16.18 -6.03 4.75
CA ALA A 407 -15.15 -5.05 5.09
C ALA A 407 -13.80 -5.74 5.27
N LEU A 408 -12.76 -5.16 4.68
CA LEU A 408 -11.37 -5.55 4.84
C LEU A 408 -10.60 -4.41 5.50
N ALA A 409 -10.04 -4.67 6.68
CA ALA A 409 -9.16 -3.75 7.37
C ALA A 409 -7.72 -4.28 7.34
N MET A 410 -6.76 -3.47 6.89
CA MET A 410 -5.33 -3.76 6.97
C MET A 410 -4.67 -2.73 7.87
N THR A 411 -4.12 -3.17 9.00
CA THR A 411 -3.45 -2.31 9.98
C THR A 411 -1.98 -2.69 10.07
N ALA A 412 -1.13 -1.85 9.52
CA ALA A 412 0.32 -2.05 9.45
C ALA A 412 1.03 -1.10 10.40
N ALA A 413 2.05 -1.60 11.08
CA ALA A 413 2.93 -0.76 11.88
C ALA A 413 3.91 0.06 11.02
N GLY A 414 4.17 -0.40 9.79
CA GLY A 414 4.94 0.28 8.75
C GLY A 414 4.05 0.69 7.57
N HIS A 415 4.44 0.29 6.36
CA HIS A 415 3.80 0.61 5.09
C HIS A 415 2.67 -0.34 4.72
N ILE A 416 1.76 0.11 3.86
CA ILE A 416 0.80 -0.76 3.18
C ILE A 416 0.96 -0.61 1.67
N THR A 417 1.15 -1.73 0.97
CA THR A 417 1.27 -1.76 -0.49
C THR A 417 0.20 -2.67 -1.11
N ILE A 418 -0.68 -2.09 -1.93
CA ILE A 418 -1.66 -2.81 -2.76
C ILE A 418 -1.02 -3.08 -4.13
N ALA A 419 -0.24 -4.16 -4.24
CA ALA A 419 0.49 -4.52 -5.47
C ALA A 419 -0.36 -5.33 -6.46
N ARG A 420 -1.52 -5.84 -6.02
CA ARG A 420 -2.47 -6.59 -6.84
C ARG A 420 -3.91 -6.09 -6.69
N PRO A 421 -4.78 -6.37 -7.67
CA PRO A 421 -6.13 -5.82 -7.69
C PRO A 421 -6.96 -6.22 -6.46
N VAL A 422 -7.76 -5.27 -5.98
CA VAL A 422 -8.87 -5.52 -5.05
C VAL A 422 -10.16 -5.22 -5.78
N LEU A 423 -10.98 -6.25 -6.00
CA LEU A 423 -12.17 -6.18 -6.85
C LEU A 423 -13.43 -6.56 -6.07
N CYS A 424 -14.53 -5.92 -6.44
CA CYS A 424 -15.90 -6.30 -6.14
C CYS A 424 -16.62 -6.47 -7.48
N SER A 425 -16.41 -7.64 -8.11
CA SER A 425 -16.65 -7.82 -9.55
C SER A 425 -18.12 -8.04 -9.97
N GLU A 426 -19.06 -8.13 -9.01
CA GLU A 426 -20.51 -8.20 -9.26
C GLU A 426 -21.24 -6.86 -8.97
N PRO A 427 -21.31 -5.94 -9.95
CA PRO A 427 -21.90 -4.62 -9.74
C PRO A 427 -23.39 -4.67 -9.39
N GLY A 428 -23.75 -4.07 -8.25
CA GLY A 428 -25.14 -3.81 -7.83
C GLY A 428 -25.75 -4.84 -6.87
N ALA A 429 -25.03 -5.91 -6.52
CA ALA A 429 -25.40 -6.84 -5.45
C ALA A 429 -24.52 -6.67 -4.19
N ASP A 430 -23.25 -6.26 -4.38
CA ASP A 430 -22.18 -6.44 -3.39
C ASP A 430 -21.41 -5.15 -3.12
N ARG A 431 -20.94 -4.99 -1.88
CA ARG A 431 -20.20 -3.82 -1.38
C ARG A 431 -19.01 -4.26 -0.55
N LEU A 432 -17.81 -3.75 -0.85
CA LEU A 432 -16.60 -3.99 -0.07
C LEU A 432 -16.07 -2.67 0.49
N ASP A 433 -16.05 -2.52 1.82
CA ASP A 433 -15.35 -1.41 2.46
C ASP A 433 -13.87 -1.82 2.70
N LEU A 434 -12.93 -0.99 2.24
CA LEU A 434 -11.49 -1.20 2.42
C LEU A 434 -10.92 -0.11 3.34
N VAL A 435 -10.30 -0.52 4.44
CA VAL A 435 -9.65 0.37 5.41
C VAL A 435 -8.17 0.03 5.48
N LEU A 436 -7.31 0.99 5.16
CA LEU A 436 -5.86 0.87 5.23
C LEU A 436 -5.34 1.83 6.31
N GLU A 437 -4.69 1.30 7.33
CA GLU A 437 -4.09 2.06 8.43
C GLU A 437 -2.60 1.73 8.51
N ALA A 438 -1.79 2.56 7.86
CA ALA A 438 -0.34 2.50 7.95
C ALA A 438 0.16 3.33 9.14
N ASP A 439 1.37 3.03 9.63
CA ASP A 439 1.96 3.66 10.83
C ASP A 439 1.13 3.50 12.11
N ALA A 440 0.43 2.38 12.29
CA ALA A 440 -0.39 2.17 13.50
C ALA A 440 0.43 2.22 14.82
N ALA A 441 1.74 2.03 14.73
CA ALA A 441 2.68 2.15 15.84
C ALA A 441 3.15 3.60 16.11
N GLY A 442 2.81 4.57 15.24
CA GLY A 442 3.14 5.99 15.40
C GLY A 442 4.63 6.32 15.28
N ARG A 443 5.36 5.60 14.43
CA ARG A 443 6.82 5.77 14.21
C ARG A 443 7.14 6.81 13.13
N GLY A 444 6.15 7.30 12.39
CA GLY A 444 6.25 8.45 11.49
C GLY A 444 6.65 8.11 10.05
N ALA A 445 6.49 6.86 9.60
CA ALA A 445 6.94 6.41 8.29
C ALA A 445 5.90 5.65 7.44
N GLY A 446 4.67 5.39 7.94
CA GLY A 446 3.74 4.51 7.24
C GLY A 446 3.07 5.13 6.01
N LEU A 447 3.70 4.96 4.85
CA LEU A 447 3.12 5.19 3.53
C LEU A 447 2.02 4.16 3.19
N VAL A 448 0.95 4.62 2.53
CA VAL A 448 0.01 3.78 1.77
C VAL A 448 0.28 3.93 0.27
N SER A 449 0.66 2.84 -0.40
CA SER A 449 0.90 2.76 -1.86
C SER A 449 -0.14 1.87 -2.53
N VAL A 450 -0.84 2.39 -3.55
CA VAL A 450 -1.77 1.65 -4.39
C VAL A 450 -1.19 1.55 -5.80
N GLU A 451 -0.81 0.34 -6.17
CA GLU A 451 -0.11 0.00 -7.42
C GLU A 451 -0.90 -0.96 -8.31
N ALA A 452 -2.18 -1.17 -8.00
CA ALA A 452 -3.10 -1.98 -8.77
C ALA A 452 -4.53 -1.44 -8.66
N PRO A 453 -5.47 -1.83 -9.55
CA PRO A 453 -6.84 -1.34 -9.52
C PRO A 453 -7.57 -1.74 -8.22
N VAL A 454 -8.31 -0.79 -7.65
CA VAL A 454 -9.19 -1.00 -6.50
C VAL A 454 -10.60 -0.63 -6.91
N MET A 455 -11.49 -1.62 -7.05
CA MET A 455 -12.88 -1.43 -7.47
C MET A 455 -13.80 -1.99 -6.40
N LEU A 456 -14.45 -1.11 -5.63
CA LEU A 456 -15.19 -1.48 -4.42
C LEU A 456 -16.72 -1.47 -4.60
N GLY A 457 -17.20 -1.22 -5.82
CA GLY A 457 -18.61 -0.96 -6.08
C GLY A 457 -19.06 0.31 -5.36
N ASP A 458 -20.13 0.22 -4.56
CA ASP A 458 -20.60 1.32 -3.70
C ASP A 458 -19.86 1.40 -2.35
N GLY A 459 -18.80 0.59 -2.17
CA GLY A 459 -18.01 0.51 -0.93
C GLY A 459 -17.18 1.75 -0.64
N ALA A 460 -16.69 1.85 0.60
CA ALA A 460 -15.82 2.94 1.03
C ALA A 460 -14.35 2.55 0.93
N PHE A 461 -13.51 3.45 0.40
CA PHE A 461 -12.05 3.37 0.49
C PHE A 461 -11.58 4.36 1.55
N THR A 462 -10.94 3.86 2.61
CA THR A 462 -10.37 4.69 3.68
C THR A 462 -8.88 4.39 3.82
N ALA A 463 -8.03 5.42 3.77
CA ALA A 463 -6.60 5.27 3.98
C ALA A 463 -6.07 6.31 4.98
N THR A 464 -5.28 5.84 5.94
CA THR A 464 -4.55 6.65 6.92
C THR A 464 -3.09 6.24 6.91
N GLY A 465 -2.18 7.20 6.89
CA GLY A 465 -0.73 6.98 6.84
C GLY A 465 0.02 8.30 6.72
N SER A 466 1.36 8.32 6.73
CA SER A 466 2.13 9.55 6.55
C SER A 466 1.83 10.21 5.20
N ASP A 467 1.80 9.39 4.16
CA ASP A 467 1.56 9.78 2.76
C ASP A 467 0.67 8.75 2.08
N PHE A 468 0.03 9.17 1.00
CA PHE A 468 -0.75 8.30 0.12
C PHE A 468 -0.29 8.46 -1.33
N PHE A 469 -0.05 7.34 -1.99
CA PHE A 469 0.27 7.29 -3.41
C PHE A 469 -0.68 6.35 -4.14
N SER A 470 -1.33 6.88 -5.18
CA SER A 470 -2.03 6.08 -6.19
C SER A 470 -1.24 6.22 -7.50
N GLY A 471 -0.42 5.21 -7.82
CA GLY A 471 0.44 5.20 -9.01
C GLY A 471 -0.28 4.64 -10.25
N PHE A 472 0.44 4.50 -11.37
CA PHE A 472 -0.01 3.99 -12.69
C PHE A 472 -0.52 2.53 -12.71
N GLY A 473 -0.86 1.98 -11.56
CA GLY A 473 -1.33 0.61 -11.35
C GLY A 473 -2.78 0.38 -11.73
N GLY A 474 -3.57 1.44 -11.83
CA GLY A 474 -4.98 1.39 -12.20
C GLY A 474 -5.87 2.26 -11.33
N PRO A 475 -7.18 2.32 -11.67
CA PRO A 475 -8.12 3.21 -11.02
C PRO A 475 -8.48 2.76 -9.60
N ILE A 476 -8.77 3.73 -8.73
CA ILE A 476 -9.49 3.54 -7.47
C ILE A 476 -10.93 4.02 -7.70
N GLU A 477 -11.88 3.10 -7.68
CA GLU A 477 -13.31 3.35 -7.83
C GLU A 477 -14.06 2.86 -6.58
N ALA A 478 -14.68 3.81 -5.87
CA ALA A 478 -15.41 3.55 -4.63
C ALA A 478 -16.66 4.45 -4.53
N GLY A 479 -17.62 4.12 -3.67
CA GLY A 479 -18.73 5.02 -3.35
C GLY A 479 -18.25 6.27 -2.59
N THR A 480 -17.35 6.08 -1.62
CA THR A 480 -16.72 7.15 -0.83
C THR A 480 -15.21 6.93 -0.74
N VAL A 481 -14.42 8.01 -0.81
CA VAL A 481 -12.97 7.99 -0.56
C VAL A 481 -12.64 8.92 0.60
N ASN A 482 -12.02 8.38 1.66
CA ASN A 482 -11.55 9.13 2.82
C ASN A 482 -10.03 8.96 2.98
N LEU A 483 -9.26 10.03 2.83
CA LEU A 483 -7.80 9.99 2.94
C LEU A 483 -7.36 10.91 4.08
N THR A 484 -6.66 10.37 5.08
CA THR A 484 -6.08 11.15 6.19
C THR A 484 -4.57 10.96 6.20
N CYS A 485 -3.86 11.88 5.54
CA CYS A 485 -2.42 11.74 5.29
C CYS A 485 -1.69 13.06 5.58
N PRO A 486 -1.16 13.29 6.81
CA PRO A 486 -0.58 14.57 7.19
C PRO A 486 0.58 15.04 6.31
N GLY A 487 1.27 14.15 5.59
CA GLY A 487 2.23 14.49 4.54
C GLY A 487 1.53 14.88 3.24
N GLY A 488 1.60 14.02 2.24
CA GLY A 488 1.07 14.25 0.90
C GLY A 488 0.09 13.21 0.41
N VAL A 489 -0.83 13.63 -0.45
CA VAL A 489 -1.68 12.76 -1.28
C VAL A 489 -1.27 12.93 -2.73
N HIS A 490 -0.90 11.83 -3.38
CA HIS A 490 -0.34 11.82 -4.72
C HIS A 490 -1.22 10.96 -5.65
N VAL A 491 -1.86 11.61 -6.62
CA VAL A 491 -2.79 11.00 -7.57
C VAL A 491 -2.15 10.94 -8.95
N GLY A 492 -1.73 9.74 -9.36
CA GLY A 492 -1.07 9.45 -10.64
C GLY A 492 -1.95 8.77 -11.69
N ASP A 493 -3.13 8.27 -11.30
CA ASP A 493 -4.15 7.67 -12.19
C ASP A 493 -5.54 8.17 -11.74
N LEU A 494 -6.62 7.41 -11.98
CA LEU A 494 -7.98 7.78 -11.59
C LEU A 494 -8.28 7.49 -10.10
N LEU A 495 -8.69 8.53 -9.36
CA LEU A 495 -9.34 8.46 -8.06
C LEU A 495 -10.80 8.90 -8.21
N SER A 496 -11.74 7.95 -8.12
CA SER A 496 -13.15 8.16 -8.45
C SER A 496 -14.08 7.73 -7.31
N ALA A 497 -14.95 8.65 -6.89
CA ALA A 497 -15.98 8.39 -5.91
C ALA A 497 -17.15 9.38 -5.96
N ALA A 498 -18.31 8.99 -5.44
CA ALA A 498 -19.43 9.93 -5.30
C ALA A 498 -19.10 11.04 -4.28
N HIS A 499 -18.29 10.72 -3.27
CA HIS A 499 -17.83 11.68 -2.27
C HIS A 499 -16.35 11.49 -1.92
N HIS A 500 -15.61 12.59 -1.80
CA HIS A 500 -14.21 12.59 -1.34
C HIS A 500 -14.02 13.44 -0.09
N GLU A 501 -13.32 12.91 0.91
CA GLU A 501 -12.82 13.67 2.04
C GLU A 501 -11.31 13.44 2.15
N ILE A 502 -10.53 14.42 1.68
CA ILE A 502 -9.06 14.36 1.67
C ILE A 502 -8.54 15.35 2.71
N SER A 503 -7.79 14.87 3.69
CA SER A 503 -7.11 15.68 4.70
C SER A 503 -5.61 15.44 4.62
N ALA A 504 -4.89 16.36 3.96
CA ALA A 504 -3.44 16.30 3.83
C ALA A 504 -2.78 17.69 3.99
N MET A 505 -1.45 17.76 4.14
CA MET A 505 -0.75 19.05 3.99
C MET A 505 -0.71 19.50 2.54
N ALA A 506 -0.56 18.56 1.60
CA ALA A 506 -0.61 18.83 0.17
C ALA A 506 -1.26 17.68 -0.61
N THR A 507 -2.00 18.03 -1.67
CA THR A 507 -2.57 17.08 -2.64
C THR A 507 -2.03 17.41 -4.03
N TYR A 508 -1.46 16.43 -4.72
CA TYR A 508 -0.90 16.54 -6.06
C TYR A 508 -1.65 15.66 -7.03
N VAL A 509 -2.17 16.25 -8.11
CA VAL A 509 -2.74 15.53 -9.26
C VAL A 509 -1.74 15.65 -10.40
N PHE A 510 -1.06 14.55 -10.71
CA PHE A 510 0.00 14.50 -11.73
C PHE A 510 -0.58 14.54 -13.15
N ALA A 511 0.31 14.64 -14.14
CA ALA A 511 -0.05 14.79 -15.57
C ALA A 511 -1.01 13.73 -16.13
N ASP A 512 -1.03 12.52 -15.58
CA ASP A 512 -1.95 11.44 -16.00
C ASP A 512 -3.02 11.14 -14.94
N GLY A 513 -2.98 11.86 -13.81
CA GLY A 513 -3.91 11.68 -12.70
C GLY A 513 -5.25 12.39 -12.92
N GLU A 514 -6.32 11.76 -12.45
CA GLU A 514 -7.67 12.35 -12.45
C GLU A 514 -8.38 12.14 -11.12
N ILE A 515 -8.94 13.20 -10.52
CA ILE A 515 -9.92 13.09 -9.43
C ILE A 515 -11.33 13.26 -10.01
N ARG A 516 -12.19 12.25 -9.88
CA ARG A 516 -13.61 12.33 -10.26
C ARG A 516 -14.51 12.27 -9.04
N THR A 517 -15.20 13.35 -8.73
CA THR A 517 -16.02 13.44 -7.52
C THR A 517 -17.43 13.93 -7.76
N GLY A 518 -18.41 13.38 -7.04
CA GLY A 518 -19.74 13.98 -6.93
C GLY A 518 -19.76 15.20 -6.00
N GLY A 519 -18.82 15.28 -5.07
CA GLY A 519 -18.64 16.38 -4.13
C GLY A 519 -17.66 15.99 -3.02
N GLY A 520 -17.30 16.92 -2.13
CA GLY A 520 -16.30 16.61 -1.13
C GLY A 520 -15.46 17.79 -0.67
N ALA A 521 -14.46 17.48 0.14
CA ALA A 521 -13.47 18.43 0.61
C ALA A 521 -12.04 17.92 0.34
N VAL A 522 -11.16 18.85 -0.06
CA VAL A 522 -9.71 18.64 -0.15
C VAL A 522 -9.03 19.66 0.76
N GLY A 523 -8.47 19.18 1.85
CA GLY A 523 -7.66 19.94 2.78
C GLY A 523 -6.19 20.03 2.34
N GLY A 524 -5.54 21.11 2.74
CA GLY A 524 -4.14 21.38 2.38
C GLY A 524 -3.98 22.01 1.02
N ASP A 525 -2.74 22.15 0.58
CA ASP A 525 -2.40 22.80 -0.68
C ASP A 525 -2.66 21.87 -1.86
N LEU A 526 -3.60 22.23 -2.74
CA LEU A 526 -3.91 21.46 -3.94
C LEU A 526 -3.08 21.93 -5.14
N THR A 527 -2.45 21.01 -5.86
CA THR A 527 -1.75 21.28 -7.11
C THR A 527 -2.21 20.31 -8.19
N VAL A 528 -2.74 20.85 -9.29
CA VAL A 528 -3.07 20.09 -10.50
C VAL A 528 -2.05 20.43 -11.57
N GLU A 529 -1.17 19.48 -11.87
CA GLU A 529 -0.09 19.64 -12.83
C GLU A 529 -0.60 19.71 -14.28
N PRO A 530 0.21 20.19 -15.23
CA PRO A 530 -0.13 20.12 -16.65
C PRO A 530 -0.44 18.68 -17.07
N GLY A 531 -1.64 18.44 -17.60
CA GLY A 531 -2.17 17.12 -17.96
C GLY A 531 -3.13 16.53 -16.92
N GLY A 532 -2.95 16.86 -15.64
CA GLY A 532 -3.80 16.38 -14.56
C GLY A 532 -5.21 16.97 -14.63
N ARG A 533 -6.20 16.24 -14.11
CA ARG A 533 -7.62 16.62 -14.23
C ARG A 533 -8.40 16.46 -12.93
N ILE A 534 -9.34 17.38 -12.70
CA ILE A 534 -10.38 17.26 -11.68
C ILE A 534 -11.74 17.38 -12.37
N THR A 535 -12.61 16.40 -12.17
CA THR A 535 -13.98 16.40 -12.66
C THR A 535 -14.94 16.37 -11.47
N VAL A 536 -15.82 17.37 -11.35
CA VAL A 536 -16.85 17.46 -10.31
C VAL A 536 -18.22 17.34 -10.96
N SER A 537 -19.07 16.42 -10.49
CA SER A 537 -20.39 16.14 -11.11
C SER A 537 -21.55 16.21 -10.11
N GLY A 538 -22.50 17.12 -10.31
CA GLY A 538 -23.79 17.15 -9.57
C GLY A 538 -23.75 17.64 -8.12
N GLY A 539 -22.58 17.99 -7.57
CA GLY A 539 -22.43 18.52 -6.21
C GLY A 539 -21.38 19.61 -6.08
N GLY A 540 -20.67 19.65 -4.95
CA GLY A 540 -19.72 20.73 -4.62
C GLY A 540 -18.37 20.21 -4.15
N LEU A 541 -17.29 20.79 -4.66
CA LEU A 541 -15.93 20.58 -4.17
C LEU A 541 -15.51 21.79 -3.33
N GLU A 542 -15.14 21.54 -2.07
CA GLU A 542 -14.50 22.53 -1.20
C GLU A 542 -12.99 22.28 -1.16
N VAL A 543 -12.19 23.30 -1.45
CA VAL A 543 -10.74 23.23 -1.28
C VAL A 543 -10.35 24.11 -0.10
N ALA A 544 -9.85 23.52 0.98
CA ALA A 544 -9.48 24.21 2.21
C ALA A 544 -7.94 24.29 2.33
N SER A 545 -7.34 25.28 1.67
CA SER A 545 -5.91 25.58 1.72
C SER A 545 -5.61 26.88 2.48
N SER A 546 -4.42 26.97 3.07
CA SER A 546 -3.92 28.21 3.69
C SER A 546 -3.48 29.27 2.68
N VAL A 547 -3.28 28.87 1.41
CA VAL A 547 -2.83 29.72 0.30
C VAL A 547 -3.70 29.47 -0.93
N PRO A 548 -3.61 30.32 -1.98
CA PRO A 548 -4.20 29.98 -3.27
C PRO A 548 -3.59 28.69 -3.83
N TRP A 549 -4.42 27.79 -4.33
CA TRP A 549 -4.00 26.49 -4.84
C TRP A 549 -3.81 26.55 -6.38
N ALA A 550 -2.97 25.68 -6.95
CA ALA A 550 -2.52 25.81 -8.34
C ALA A 550 -3.28 24.87 -9.29
N LEU A 551 -3.87 25.43 -10.36
CA LEU A 551 -4.51 24.70 -11.45
C LEU A 551 -3.77 24.96 -12.76
N GLN A 552 -2.86 24.06 -13.13
CA GLN A 552 -2.12 24.08 -14.41
C GLN A 552 -2.71 23.09 -15.44
N GLY A 553 -3.39 22.05 -14.95
CA GLY A 553 -4.13 21.07 -15.76
C GLY A 553 -5.56 21.50 -16.06
N GLU A 554 -6.52 20.63 -15.77
CA GLU A 554 -7.94 20.84 -16.10
C GLU A 554 -8.86 20.71 -14.88
N LEU A 555 -9.83 21.61 -14.77
CA LEU A 555 -10.98 21.49 -13.87
C LEU A 555 -12.27 21.46 -14.70
N GLU A 556 -13.09 20.43 -14.55
CA GLU A 556 -14.41 20.32 -15.17
C GLU A 556 -15.50 20.32 -14.09
N LEU A 557 -16.46 21.24 -14.22
CA LEU A 557 -17.63 21.35 -13.37
C LEU A 557 -18.87 20.98 -14.18
N GLN A 558 -19.41 19.78 -13.94
CA GLN A 558 -20.63 19.28 -14.57
C GLN A 558 -21.81 19.39 -13.62
N ASP A 559 -22.68 20.40 -13.82
CA ASP A 559 -23.78 20.70 -12.88
C ASP A 559 -23.29 20.79 -11.42
N ALA A 560 -22.10 21.37 -11.24
CA ALA A 560 -21.34 21.31 -10.00
C ALA A 560 -20.77 22.67 -9.60
N SER A 561 -20.25 22.75 -8.38
CA SER A 561 -19.73 23.99 -7.80
C SER A 561 -18.37 23.83 -7.13
N LEU A 562 -17.55 24.88 -7.17
CA LEU A 562 -16.26 24.98 -6.47
C LEU A 562 -16.35 26.09 -5.40
N HIS A 563 -15.96 25.76 -4.17
CA HIS A 563 -15.92 26.67 -3.01
C HIS A 563 -14.59 26.56 -2.27
N GLY A 564 -14.36 27.44 -1.28
CA GLY A 564 -13.19 27.40 -0.40
C GLY A 564 -12.11 28.42 -0.76
N SER A 565 -10.84 28.00 -0.73
CA SER A 565 -9.66 28.85 -0.94
C SER A 565 -9.48 29.24 -2.41
N PRO A 566 -8.92 30.43 -2.70
CA PRO A 566 -8.72 30.92 -4.07
C PRO A 566 -7.91 29.97 -4.93
N VAL A 567 -8.16 29.99 -6.24
CA VAL A 567 -7.43 29.18 -7.23
C VAL A 567 -6.57 30.06 -8.14
N MET A 568 -5.31 29.68 -8.32
CA MET A 568 -4.39 30.22 -9.33
C MET A 568 -4.45 29.36 -10.58
N VAL A 569 -5.08 29.87 -11.64
CA VAL A 569 -5.34 29.11 -12.86
C VAL A 569 -4.41 29.56 -13.97
N SER A 570 -3.66 28.59 -14.50
CA SER A 570 -2.94 28.66 -15.79
C SER A 570 -3.39 27.60 -16.79
N GLY A 571 -4.19 26.64 -16.34
CA GLY A 571 -4.78 25.59 -17.16
C GLY A 571 -6.15 25.93 -17.72
N THR A 572 -7.00 24.90 -17.85
CA THR A 572 -8.36 25.02 -18.40
C THR A 572 -9.42 24.81 -17.32
N VAL A 573 -10.45 25.64 -17.32
CA VAL A 573 -11.68 25.42 -16.53
C VAL A 573 -12.85 25.21 -17.49
N ARG A 574 -13.55 24.09 -17.36
CA ARG A 574 -14.71 23.71 -18.15
C ARG A 574 -15.98 23.79 -17.34
N GLY A 575 -16.95 24.55 -17.83
CA GLY A 575 -18.34 24.44 -17.39
C GLY A 575 -19.10 23.49 -18.32
N ARG A 576 -19.75 22.48 -17.75
CA ARG A 576 -20.68 21.57 -18.44
C ARG A 576 -22.01 21.63 -17.70
N GLY A 577 -23.11 21.92 -18.39
CA GLY A 577 -24.36 22.22 -17.70
C GLY A 577 -24.22 23.47 -16.80
N ALA A 578 -24.73 23.42 -15.57
CA ALA A 578 -24.69 24.56 -14.64
C ALA A 578 -23.49 24.50 -13.67
N GLY A 579 -22.33 25.03 -14.08
CA GLY A 579 -21.13 25.15 -13.25
C GLY A 579 -21.05 26.49 -12.48
N SER A 580 -20.54 26.47 -11.25
CA SER A 580 -20.25 27.71 -10.50
C SER A 580 -18.93 27.68 -9.70
N ILE A 581 -18.30 28.83 -9.57
CA ILE A 581 -17.09 29.05 -8.77
C ILE A 581 -17.36 30.23 -7.83
N SER A 582 -17.48 29.94 -6.54
CA SER A 582 -17.71 30.96 -5.50
C SER A 582 -16.42 31.44 -4.83
N THR A 583 -15.32 30.71 -5.04
CA THR A 583 -14.00 31.11 -4.57
C THR A 583 -13.32 32.11 -5.51
N GLY A 584 -12.26 32.75 -5.03
CA GLY A 584 -11.45 33.66 -5.83
C GLY A 584 -10.75 32.96 -6.98
N LEU A 585 -10.73 33.59 -8.15
CA LEU A 585 -10.06 33.10 -9.35
C LEU A 585 -8.93 34.06 -9.75
N VAL A 586 -7.68 33.59 -9.67
CA VAL A 586 -6.48 34.34 -10.10
C VAL A 586 -5.96 33.73 -11.38
N CYS A 587 -6.14 34.43 -12.49
CA CYS A 587 -5.63 34.00 -13.79
C CYS A 587 -4.14 34.37 -13.93
N ILE A 588 -3.32 33.36 -14.23
CA ILE A 588 -1.88 33.46 -14.49
C ILE A 588 -1.54 32.64 -15.73
N GLY A 589 -0.52 32.97 -16.51
CA GLY A 589 0.00 32.07 -17.56
C GLY A 589 -0.91 31.80 -18.77
N GLY A 590 -2.04 32.52 -18.90
CA GLY A 590 -2.91 32.47 -20.08
C GLY A 590 -4.02 31.41 -20.05
N PRO A 591 -4.86 31.34 -19.00
CA PRO A 591 -5.80 30.25 -18.83
C PRO A 591 -7.01 30.33 -19.78
N VAL A 592 -7.70 29.19 -19.93
CA VAL A 592 -8.90 29.06 -20.78
C VAL A 592 -10.13 28.73 -19.93
N LEU A 593 -11.20 29.49 -20.13
CA LEU A 593 -12.55 29.14 -19.68
C LEU A 593 -13.34 28.61 -20.87
N ASP A 594 -13.82 27.37 -20.78
CA ASP A 594 -14.54 26.69 -21.85
C ASP A 594 -15.96 26.34 -21.42
N CYS A 595 -16.95 26.86 -22.14
CA CYS A 595 -18.35 26.45 -22.03
C CYS A 595 -18.76 25.98 -23.43
N ALA A 596 -18.50 24.70 -23.73
CA ALA A 596 -18.45 24.21 -25.10
C ALA A 596 -19.80 24.30 -25.79
N ASP A 597 -20.86 23.86 -25.10
CA ASP A 597 -22.21 23.80 -25.64
C ASP A 597 -23.03 25.03 -25.28
N ALA A 598 -23.98 25.40 -26.13
CA ALA A 598 -24.87 26.54 -25.90
C ALA A 598 -25.73 26.44 -24.62
N ALA A 599 -25.87 25.24 -24.05
CA ALA A 599 -26.56 24.99 -22.78
C ALA A 599 -25.63 25.11 -21.56
N ASP A 600 -24.31 25.13 -21.77
CA ASP A 600 -23.33 25.25 -20.70
C ASP A 600 -23.33 26.66 -20.12
N LEU A 601 -23.24 26.73 -18.79
CA LEU A 601 -23.18 27.94 -18.00
C LEU A 601 -22.04 27.80 -16.99
N LEU A 602 -21.11 28.76 -16.98
CA LEU A 602 -20.13 28.93 -15.92
C LEU A 602 -20.37 30.26 -15.20
N VAL A 603 -20.62 30.21 -13.90
CA VAL A 603 -20.81 31.41 -13.06
C VAL A 603 -19.61 31.62 -12.15
N LEU A 604 -19.02 32.81 -12.18
CA LEU A 604 -17.95 33.24 -11.28
C LEU A 604 -18.56 34.21 -10.25
N ASP A 605 -18.91 33.69 -9.08
CA ASP A 605 -19.46 34.48 -7.96
C ASP A 605 -18.37 34.97 -7.00
N GLY A 606 -17.22 34.30 -6.96
CA GLY A 606 -16.03 34.76 -6.24
C GLY A 606 -15.27 35.85 -7.02
N TRP A 607 -14.33 36.52 -6.35
CA TRP A 607 -13.56 37.59 -6.97
C TRP A 607 -12.72 37.08 -8.14
N LEU A 608 -12.55 37.89 -9.18
CA LEU A 608 -11.77 37.56 -10.36
C LEU A 608 -10.61 38.53 -10.52
N THR A 609 -9.40 38.01 -10.67
CA THR A 609 -8.22 38.78 -11.04
C THR A 609 -7.55 38.17 -12.25
N ILE A 610 -7.21 39.01 -13.22
CA ILE A 610 -6.33 38.66 -14.32
C ILE A 610 -5.03 39.38 -14.07
N SER A 611 -3.95 38.61 -13.92
CA SER A 611 -2.63 39.15 -13.56
C SER A 611 -2.06 40.06 -14.66
N ASP A 612 -1.04 40.85 -14.33
CA ASP A 612 -0.33 41.68 -15.31
C ASP A 612 0.09 40.86 -16.54
N LEU A 613 -0.06 41.44 -17.74
CA LEU A 613 0.37 40.84 -19.01
C LEU A 613 -0.26 39.45 -19.29
N THR A 614 -1.39 39.13 -18.66
CA THR A 614 -2.05 37.83 -18.78
C THR A 614 -3.32 37.91 -19.61
N THR A 615 -3.55 36.90 -20.45
CA THR A 615 -4.76 36.76 -21.28
C THR A 615 -5.64 35.63 -20.77
N LEU A 616 -6.84 35.96 -20.28
CA LEU A 616 -7.92 35.00 -20.04
C LEU A 616 -8.70 34.78 -21.34
N THR A 617 -8.83 33.54 -21.80
CA THR A 617 -9.58 33.24 -23.03
C THR A 617 -10.90 32.54 -22.71
N LYS A 618 -12.02 33.07 -23.18
CA LYS A 618 -13.32 32.38 -23.19
C LYS A 618 -13.56 31.73 -24.55
N THR A 619 -13.86 30.43 -24.54
CA THR A 619 -14.18 29.62 -25.72
C THR A 619 -15.51 28.88 -25.56
N GLY A 620 -16.03 28.31 -26.65
CA GLY A 620 -17.28 27.55 -26.69
C GLY A 620 -18.55 28.42 -26.76
N ASP A 621 -19.66 27.82 -27.18
CA ASP A 621 -20.93 28.51 -27.48
C ASP A 621 -21.74 28.88 -26.23
N GLY A 622 -21.39 28.33 -25.07
CA GLY A 622 -22.06 28.55 -23.79
C GLY A 622 -21.80 29.91 -23.16
N ILE A 623 -22.34 30.08 -21.95
CA ILE A 623 -22.41 31.35 -21.24
C ILE A 623 -21.39 31.38 -20.09
N LEU A 624 -20.55 32.42 -20.05
CA LEU A 624 -19.77 32.80 -18.88
C LEU A 624 -20.46 34.00 -18.20
N THR A 625 -20.67 33.93 -16.89
CA THR A 625 -21.25 35.03 -16.10
C THR A 625 -20.32 35.41 -14.96
N ILE A 626 -19.89 36.66 -14.90
CA ILE A 626 -18.99 37.19 -13.87
C ILE A 626 -19.79 38.10 -12.94
N ARG A 627 -19.94 37.67 -11.68
CA ARG A 627 -20.73 38.33 -10.62
C ARG A 627 -19.93 38.70 -9.39
N GLY A 628 -18.75 38.13 -9.21
CA GLY A 628 -17.86 38.51 -8.12
C GLY A 628 -17.11 39.81 -8.40
N PRO A 629 -16.52 40.45 -7.37
CA PRO A 629 -15.67 41.63 -7.53
C PRO A 629 -14.52 41.37 -8.51
N GLN A 630 -14.11 42.39 -9.26
CA GLN A 630 -13.03 42.29 -10.25
C GLN A 630 -11.88 43.24 -9.89
N ASP A 631 -10.64 42.75 -10.00
CA ASP A 631 -9.42 43.54 -9.84
C ASP A 631 -8.35 43.01 -10.80
N HIS A 632 -7.97 43.78 -11.81
CA HIS A 632 -7.11 43.30 -12.89
C HIS A 632 -5.80 44.08 -12.96
N GLY A 633 -4.74 43.34 -13.28
CA GLY A 633 -3.42 43.89 -13.53
C GLY A 633 -3.37 44.78 -14.77
N THR A 634 -2.24 45.47 -14.90
CA THR A 634 -1.87 46.22 -16.11
C THR A 634 -1.74 45.30 -17.31
N GLU A 635 -2.33 45.73 -18.44
CA GLU A 635 -2.34 44.95 -19.69
C GLU A 635 -2.95 43.54 -19.51
N ALA A 636 -3.94 43.41 -18.62
CA ALA A 636 -4.76 42.21 -18.50
C ALA A 636 -5.76 42.13 -19.66
N TRP A 637 -5.93 40.96 -20.26
CA TRP A 637 -6.85 40.74 -21.38
C TRP A 637 -7.90 39.70 -21.07
N LEU A 638 -9.14 39.97 -21.45
CA LEU A 638 -10.21 38.99 -21.61
C LEU A 638 -10.54 38.86 -23.10
N VAL A 639 -10.16 37.74 -23.71
CA VAL A 639 -10.44 37.43 -25.12
C VAL A 639 -11.66 36.52 -25.21
N VAL A 640 -12.69 36.94 -25.93
CA VAL A 640 -13.96 36.24 -26.09
C VAL A 640 -14.09 35.74 -27.53
N LEU A 641 -13.84 34.45 -27.74
CA LEU A 641 -13.81 33.82 -29.06
C LEU A 641 -15.13 33.15 -29.46
N GLY A 642 -16.03 32.93 -28.50
CA GLY A 642 -17.32 32.25 -28.73
C GLY A 642 -18.31 32.42 -27.58
N GLY A 643 -19.58 32.19 -27.88
CA GLY A 643 -20.66 32.19 -26.91
C GLY A 643 -21.00 33.58 -26.36
N THR A 644 -21.39 33.61 -25.08
CA THR A 644 -21.79 34.85 -24.38
C THR A 644 -20.99 35.05 -23.10
N VAL A 645 -20.54 36.27 -22.85
CA VAL A 645 -20.01 36.71 -21.55
C VAL A 645 -20.94 37.76 -20.95
N ASN A 646 -21.35 37.57 -19.69
CA ASN A 646 -22.10 38.55 -18.90
C ASN A 646 -21.17 39.12 -17.83
N LEU A 647 -20.98 40.44 -17.82
CA LEU A 647 -20.21 41.17 -16.82
C LEU A 647 -21.19 41.91 -15.89
N ASP A 648 -21.54 41.27 -14.78
CA ASP A 648 -22.52 41.76 -13.80
C ASP A 648 -21.88 42.58 -12.67
N THR A 649 -20.54 42.70 -12.66
CA THR A 649 -19.75 43.57 -11.78
C THR A 649 -18.77 44.42 -12.57
N ASP A 650 -18.38 45.56 -12.00
CA ASP A 650 -17.46 46.52 -12.64
C ASP A 650 -16.03 45.95 -12.69
N ALA A 651 -15.42 45.96 -13.87
CA ALA A 651 -14.06 45.45 -14.13
C ALA A 651 -12.92 46.36 -13.61
N GLY A 652 -13.22 47.43 -12.87
CA GLY A 652 -12.23 48.19 -12.11
C GLY A 652 -12.68 49.59 -11.72
N ASP A 653 -11.90 50.25 -10.86
CA ASP A 653 -12.03 51.70 -10.60
C ASP A 653 -11.35 52.51 -11.74
N VAL A 654 -11.26 53.83 -11.61
CA VAL A 654 -10.75 54.78 -12.62
C VAL A 654 -9.36 54.48 -13.23
N ALA A 655 -8.59 53.53 -12.66
CA ALA A 655 -7.32 53.06 -13.22
C ALA A 655 -7.46 51.97 -14.32
N ALA A 656 -8.64 51.33 -14.44
CA ALA A 656 -9.06 50.32 -15.42
C ALA A 656 -7.91 49.56 -16.11
N GLY A 657 -7.56 48.37 -15.59
CA GLY A 657 -6.51 47.50 -16.13
C GLY A 657 -6.97 46.50 -17.19
N LEU A 658 -8.28 46.21 -17.26
CA LEU A 658 -8.83 45.18 -18.13
C LEU A 658 -9.05 45.69 -19.57
N SER A 659 -8.47 44.96 -20.53
CA SER A 659 -8.79 45.02 -21.94
C SER A 659 -9.70 43.86 -22.34
N ILE A 660 -10.73 44.10 -23.15
CA ILE A 660 -11.63 43.06 -23.66
C ILE A 660 -11.53 43.03 -25.18
N GLU A 661 -11.27 41.85 -25.74
CA GLU A 661 -11.33 41.57 -27.17
C GLU A 661 -12.49 40.63 -27.46
N VAL A 662 -13.35 40.99 -28.41
CA VAL A 662 -14.52 40.19 -28.79
C VAL A 662 -14.43 39.87 -30.27
N THR A 663 -14.45 38.58 -30.62
CA THR A 663 -14.46 38.10 -32.00
C THR A 663 -15.62 37.13 -32.20
N GLY A 664 -16.64 37.55 -32.96
CA GLY A 664 -17.78 36.68 -33.29
C GLY A 664 -18.63 36.19 -32.12
N ALA A 665 -18.50 36.81 -30.94
CA ALA A 665 -19.18 36.46 -29.70
C ALA A 665 -20.04 37.62 -29.16
N THR A 666 -20.76 37.37 -28.06
CA THR A 666 -21.57 38.39 -27.39
C THR A 666 -21.01 38.75 -26.01
N VAL A 667 -20.88 40.04 -25.71
CA VAL A 667 -20.58 40.54 -24.36
C VAL A 667 -21.75 41.41 -23.87
N ASN A 668 -22.27 41.09 -22.69
CA ASN A 668 -23.36 41.81 -22.04
C ASN A 668 -22.83 42.53 -20.80
N PHE A 669 -23.05 43.84 -20.73
CA PHE A 669 -22.68 44.66 -19.58
C PHE A 669 -23.87 44.82 -18.63
N GLY A 670 -23.85 44.03 -17.55
CA GLY A 670 -24.86 43.93 -16.50
C GLY A 670 -24.87 45.11 -15.52
N CYS A 671 -23.76 45.83 -15.41
CA CYS A 671 -23.59 47.04 -14.60
C CYS A 671 -22.76 48.11 -15.35
N ASP A 672 -22.48 49.24 -14.69
CA ASP A 672 -21.48 50.20 -15.16
C ASP A 672 -20.09 49.54 -15.21
N GLN A 673 -19.27 49.94 -16.18
CA GLN A 673 -17.97 49.34 -16.45
C GLN A 673 -16.88 50.37 -16.69
N HIS A 674 -15.68 50.10 -16.18
CA HIS A 674 -14.45 50.79 -16.52
C HIS A 674 -13.43 49.82 -17.13
N LEU A 675 -13.07 50.08 -18.39
CA LEU A 675 -12.12 49.25 -19.15
C LEU A 675 -10.94 50.09 -19.65
N ASP A 676 -9.81 49.43 -19.84
CA ASP A 676 -8.68 50.00 -20.57
C ASP A 676 -9.04 50.05 -22.07
N THR A 677 -9.24 48.88 -22.66
CA THR A 677 -9.57 48.72 -24.08
C THR A 677 -10.82 47.88 -24.26
N LEU A 678 -11.68 48.26 -25.21
CA LEU A 678 -12.73 47.40 -25.75
C LEU A 678 -12.51 47.27 -27.27
N ALA A 679 -12.12 46.08 -27.71
CA ALA A 679 -11.85 45.74 -29.11
C ALA A 679 -12.96 44.83 -29.66
N LEU A 680 -13.54 45.24 -30.80
CA LEU A 680 -14.67 44.57 -31.44
C LEU A 680 -14.33 44.21 -32.88
N ASP A 681 -14.27 42.90 -33.15
CA ASP A 681 -13.94 42.36 -34.47
C ASP A 681 -14.90 41.23 -34.87
N GLY A 682 -14.89 40.85 -36.16
CA GLY A 682 -15.43 39.56 -36.61
C GLY A 682 -16.92 39.33 -36.35
N GLY A 683 -17.75 40.37 -36.28
CA GLY A 683 -19.17 40.26 -35.98
C GLY A 683 -19.50 40.21 -34.47
N ALA A 684 -18.59 40.68 -33.62
CA ALA A 684 -18.81 40.89 -32.20
C ALA A 684 -20.08 41.69 -31.90
N LEU A 685 -20.78 41.30 -30.83
CA LEU A 685 -21.97 41.98 -30.33
C LEU A 685 -21.73 42.44 -28.89
N VAL A 686 -22.07 43.69 -28.62
CA VAL A 686 -22.07 44.27 -27.27
C VAL A 686 -23.49 44.69 -26.91
N CYS A 687 -23.99 44.24 -25.76
CA CYS A 687 -25.30 44.62 -25.24
C CYS A 687 -25.19 45.28 -23.86
N PHE A 688 -26.11 46.21 -23.59
CA PHE A 688 -26.22 46.90 -22.31
C PHE A 688 -27.50 46.44 -21.60
N ALA A 689 -27.37 45.95 -20.36
CA ALA A 689 -28.52 45.57 -19.55
C ALA A 689 -29.10 46.81 -18.84
N GLY A 690 -29.99 47.55 -19.52
CA GLY A 690 -30.63 48.73 -18.93
C GLY A 690 -29.91 50.03 -19.25
N ALA A 691 -29.65 50.87 -18.23
CA ALA A 691 -29.10 52.22 -18.40
C ALA A 691 -27.59 52.33 -18.09
N ASN A 692 -26.88 51.20 -18.10
CA ASN A 692 -25.48 51.10 -17.68
C ASN A 692 -24.53 51.84 -18.61
N VAL A 693 -23.44 52.36 -18.07
CA VAL A 693 -22.41 53.11 -18.79
C VAL A 693 -21.12 52.30 -18.90
N VAL A 694 -20.51 52.27 -20.08
CA VAL A 694 -19.18 51.67 -20.28
C VAL A 694 -18.19 52.78 -20.61
N ILE A 695 -17.17 52.94 -19.79
CA ILE A 695 -16.09 53.92 -19.96
C ILE A 695 -14.84 53.16 -20.40
N VAL A 696 -14.26 53.56 -21.54
CA VAL A 696 -13.04 52.93 -22.08
C VAL A 696 -11.98 53.97 -22.40
N LYS A 697 -10.69 53.62 -22.23
CA LYS A 697 -9.57 54.48 -22.70
C LYS A 697 -9.32 54.30 -24.19
N HIS A 698 -9.56 53.11 -24.72
CA HIS A 698 -9.44 52.78 -26.13
C HIS A 698 -10.67 51.98 -26.60
N LEU A 699 -11.39 52.49 -27.59
CA LEU A 699 -12.41 51.75 -28.31
C LEU A 699 -11.87 51.35 -29.68
N VAL A 700 -11.62 50.06 -29.89
CA VAL A 700 -11.10 49.54 -31.16
C VAL A 700 -12.23 48.83 -31.91
N MET A 701 -12.43 49.17 -33.18
CA MET A 701 -13.42 48.51 -34.03
C MET A 701 -12.79 48.14 -35.37
N ASP A 702 -12.84 46.87 -35.77
CA ASP A 702 -12.21 46.35 -36.99
C ASP A 702 -10.73 46.78 -37.11
N GLY A 703 -10.01 46.70 -35.98
CA GLY A 703 -8.60 47.12 -35.85
C GLY A 703 -8.33 48.64 -35.85
N ILE A 704 -9.36 49.50 -35.83
CA ILE A 704 -9.21 50.96 -35.78
C ILE A 704 -9.47 51.47 -34.36
N ASP A 705 -8.47 52.07 -33.72
CA ASP A 705 -8.62 52.74 -32.42
C ASP A 705 -9.29 54.11 -32.57
N LEU A 706 -10.45 54.26 -31.93
CA LEU A 706 -11.27 55.47 -31.89
C LEU A 706 -10.94 56.35 -30.65
N GLY A 707 -10.03 55.90 -29.80
CA GLY A 707 -9.61 56.55 -28.55
C GLY A 707 -10.61 56.37 -27.41
N ALA A 708 -10.52 57.26 -26.42
CA ALA A 708 -11.37 57.19 -25.23
C ALA A 708 -12.84 57.45 -25.56
N ALA A 709 -13.72 56.62 -25.01
CA ALA A 709 -15.15 56.69 -25.27
C ALA A 709 -15.97 56.41 -24.00
N THR A 710 -17.15 57.04 -23.93
CA THR A 710 -18.18 56.71 -22.95
C THR A 710 -19.41 56.22 -23.70
N LEU A 711 -19.68 54.93 -23.59
CA LEU A 711 -20.81 54.28 -24.26
C LEU A 711 -21.99 54.29 -23.30
N THR A 712 -23.11 54.86 -23.75
CA THR A 712 -24.37 54.85 -23.00
C THR A 712 -25.47 54.29 -23.90
N PRO A 713 -26.34 53.41 -23.39
CA PRO A 713 -27.51 52.96 -24.11
C PRO A 713 -28.49 54.12 -24.18
N GLU A 714 -28.52 54.85 -25.31
CA GLU A 714 -29.47 55.95 -25.47
C GLU A 714 -30.91 55.41 -25.41
N PRO A 715 -31.75 55.81 -24.43
CA PRO A 715 -33.11 55.29 -24.29
C PRO A 715 -34.05 55.67 -25.45
N ALA A 716 -33.62 56.56 -26.36
CA ALA A 716 -34.49 57.23 -27.32
C ALA A 716 -34.04 57.17 -28.79
N THR A 717 -32.79 56.80 -29.10
CA THR A 717 -32.26 57.01 -30.47
C THR A 717 -32.59 55.86 -31.43
N LEU A 718 -32.87 54.66 -30.91
CA LEU A 718 -33.51 53.59 -31.69
C LEU A 718 -34.96 53.93 -32.10
N ALA A 719 -35.69 54.71 -31.31
CA ALA A 719 -37.01 55.19 -31.71
C ALA A 719 -36.93 56.21 -32.86
N LEU A 720 -35.84 56.99 -32.92
CA LEU A 720 -35.63 57.97 -34.00
C LEU A 720 -35.10 57.32 -35.29
N LEU A 721 -34.31 56.24 -35.23
CA LEU A 721 -33.85 55.52 -36.42
C LEU A 721 -34.97 54.67 -37.07
N ALA A 722 -35.88 54.09 -36.29
CA ALA A 722 -37.08 53.43 -36.81
C ALA A 722 -38.05 54.43 -37.49
N LEU A 723 -38.16 55.66 -36.95
CA LEU A 723 -38.93 56.73 -37.58
C LEU A 723 -38.19 57.39 -38.77
N GLY A 724 -36.86 57.48 -38.71
CA GLY A 724 -36.01 58.05 -39.77
C GLY A 724 -35.84 57.15 -40.99
N GLY A 725 -35.72 55.83 -40.78
CA GLY A 725 -35.63 54.83 -41.85
C GLY A 725 -36.93 54.71 -42.66
N LEU A 726 -38.09 54.85 -42.02
CA LEU A 726 -39.39 54.90 -42.72
C LEU A 726 -39.52 56.17 -43.57
N GLY A 727 -38.93 57.30 -43.14
CA GLY A 727 -38.92 58.55 -43.89
C GLY A 727 -38.10 58.49 -45.18
N VAL A 728 -37.03 57.69 -45.22
CA VAL A 728 -36.18 57.51 -46.41
C VAL A 728 -36.82 56.53 -47.41
N LEU A 729 -37.54 55.51 -46.94
CA LEU A 729 -38.31 54.61 -47.82
C LEU A 729 -39.57 55.26 -48.41
N LEU A 730 -40.19 56.23 -47.73
CA LEU A 730 -41.37 56.95 -48.24
C LEU A 730 -41.06 58.11 -49.19
N ARG A 731 -39.78 58.47 -49.42
CA ARG A 731 -39.41 59.59 -50.31
C ARG A 731 -39.11 59.20 -51.77
N ARG A 732 -39.26 57.92 -52.16
CA ARG A 732 -38.92 57.42 -53.51
C ARG A 732 -40.08 56.94 -54.39
N ARG A 733 -41.30 57.47 -54.21
CA ARG A 733 -42.38 57.32 -55.21
C ARG A 733 -43.02 58.66 -55.56
N ARG A 734 -42.44 59.34 -56.56
CA ARG A 734 -43.21 60.25 -57.44
C ARG A 734 -43.55 59.51 -58.74
N PRO A 735 -44.79 59.63 -59.25
CA PRO A 735 -45.30 58.81 -60.33
C PRO A 735 -45.00 59.42 -61.70
N SER A 736 -44.46 58.64 -62.63
CA SER A 736 -44.51 58.92 -64.06
C SER A 736 -45.83 58.39 -64.65
N GLY A 737 -46.50 59.25 -65.41
CA GLY A 737 -47.80 59.01 -66.02
C GLY A 737 -47.82 58.01 -67.19
N PRO A 738 -48.98 57.83 -67.84
CA PRO A 738 -49.43 56.55 -68.38
C PRO A 738 -49.28 56.44 -69.91
N ALA A 739 -49.07 55.21 -70.42
CA ALA A 739 -49.53 54.85 -71.77
C ALA A 739 -49.59 53.33 -72.01
N ARG A 740 -50.83 52.88 -72.29
CA ARG A 740 -51.26 51.91 -73.31
C ARG A 740 -50.98 50.41 -73.12
N CYS A 741 -52.10 49.72 -72.86
CA CYS A 741 -52.42 48.33 -73.19
C CYS A 741 -52.45 48.12 -74.73
N PRO A 742 -52.24 46.89 -75.25
CA PRO A 742 -53.38 45.98 -75.45
C PRO A 742 -53.11 44.47 -75.22
N ARG A 743 -54.04 43.83 -74.49
CA ARG A 743 -54.82 42.58 -74.72
C ARG A 743 -54.21 41.27 -75.35
N PRO A 744 -54.84 40.09 -75.12
CA PRO A 744 -54.17 38.87 -74.64
C PRO A 744 -54.39 37.58 -75.49
N SER A 745 -53.79 36.45 -75.09
CA SER A 745 -54.23 35.08 -75.41
C SER A 745 -53.71 34.10 -74.35
N SER A 746 -54.57 33.51 -73.49
CA SER A 746 -55.05 32.09 -73.49
C SER A 746 -53.90 31.06 -73.49
N SER A 747 -53.78 30.07 -72.61
CA SER A 747 -54.74 29.00 -72.23
C SER A 747 -54.06 28.09 -71.17
N ARG A 748 -54.60 27.90 -69.95
CA ARG A 748 -55.41 26.73 -69.47
C ARG A 748 -54.59 25.50 -68.95
N PRO A 749 -55.17 24.57 -68.14
CA PRO A 749 -54.70 24.28 -66.77
C PRO A 749 -54.60 22.78 -66.35
N LEU A 750 -53.97 22.50 -65.18
CA LEU A 750 -54.24 21.43 -64.16
C LEU A 750 -54.35 19.95 -64.66
N PRO A 751 -54.54 18.86 -63.84
CA PRO A 751 -54.89 18.78 -62.40
C PRO A 751 -54.26 17.62 -61.56
N CYS A 752 -54.61 17.63 -60.25
CA CYS A 752 -55.06 16.51 -59.38
C CYS A 752 -54.27 15.18 -59.23
N ASN A 753 -53.92 14.82 -57.97
CA ASN A 753 -54.68 13.92 -57.06
C ASN A 753 -53.89 13.76 -55.73
N ARG A 754 -54.37 13.78 -54.48
CA ARG A 754 -55.57 13.31 -53.73
C ARG A 754 -55.32 12.00 -52.95
N CYS A 755 -55.69 12.00 -51.65
CA CYS A 755 -56.07 10.87 -50.76
C CYS A 755 -54.92 10.01 -50.20
N LEU A 756 -54.92 9.42 -48.98
CA LEU A 756 -55.92 9.07 -47.93
C LEU A 756 -55.08 8.67 -46.66
N LEU A 757 -55.27 9.19 -45.43
CA LEU A 757 -56.14 8.70 -44.33
C LEU A 757 -55.97 7.22 -43.91
N LEU A 758 -55.44 6.94 -42.68
CA LEU A 758 -56.14 6.27 -41.55
C LEU A 758 -55.23 5.71 -40.40
N ARG A 759 -55.60 6.10 -39.17
CA ARG A 759 -55.71 5.37 -37.87
C ARG A 759 -54.49 4.65 -37.23
N ARG A 760 -54.05 5.07 -36.03
CA ARG A 760 -54.49 4.68 -34.65
C ARG A 760 -54.18 3.20 -34.29
N THR A 761 -53.29 2.97 -33.32
CA THR A 761 -53.56 2.50 -31.93
C THR A 761 -52.25 2.24 -31.16
N SER A 762 -52.18 2.76 -29.92
CA SER A 762 -51.17 2.57 -28.85
C SER A 762 -51.51 1.31 -28.00
N PRO A 763 -50.88 1.05 -26.82
CA PRO A 763 -49.52 0.58 -26.45
C PRO A 763 -49.70 -0.72 -25.58
N PRO A 764 -49.07 -0.99 -24.41
CA PRO A 764 -47.73 -0.68 -23.81
C PRO A 764 -47.02 -1.98 -23.31
N TRP A 765 -45.81 -1.94 -22.74
CA TRP A 765 -45.40 -2.77 -21.58
C TRP A 765 -44.19 -2.16 -20.85
N ARG A 766 -44.16 -2.37 -19.53
CA ARG A 766 -43.34 -1.76 -18.47
C ARG A 766 -42.00 -2.48 -18.23
N LYS A 767 -41.08 -1.72 -17.62
CA LYS A 767 -40.01 -2.01 -16.63
C LYS A 767 -39.71 -3.48 -16.26
N GLY A 768 -38.43 -3.82 -16.30
CA GLY A 768 -37.67 -4.34 -15.15
C GLY A 768 -36.81 -3.19 -14.63
#